data_AF-A0A3S4J2E5-F1
#
_entry.id   AF-A0A3S4J2E5-F1
#
_cell.length_a   1.000
_cell.length_b   1.000
_cell.length_c   1.000
_cell.angle_alpha   90.00
_cell.angle_beta   90.00
_cell.angle_gamma   90.00
#
_symmetry.space_group_name_H-M   'P 1'
#
loop_
_entity.id
_entity.type
_entity.pdbx_description
1 polymer ?
#
loop_
_entity_poly.entity_id
_entity_poly.type
_entity_poly.pdbx_seq_one_letter_code
_entity_poly.pdbx_strand_id
1 'polypeptide(L)'
;MTAGDLNNNQGVLSSQGDLTLRGKALNNQQGTLGSNGALTLNTGSLDNSGGLLQAGQTLQLDSGSLRNAGGKVLALGAGDSRLTVTGQLANGGQIAGNGNWQLKAQGLDNGGGSVYGQRNLAIDTVSLANAGSLLAGQDLSLKLQGDFVNAAGTQLQANRNLSISASGNLVNNGQLQSSGNLSLSGVNWTNNGSVNIGGTLSTQLSQSLVNAGSLGAGALDIHAGSLTNTASITAGDISIQAGSLDNSGGKALLASAGGMALNIGGTLNNHDGAWIYSQGDMRIGQSGAAVGQVVNHIATLQSDGNMFIEAGRVSNESNPVSVSQTSSSTSFTKTAYKLPSYVAGYKECGHDGAGSCATGYVSYVGAFNFVNGLDVSTQHTYTECNSDRCHDVPDQVVKYRLISDDAKNQIITVRREFDGPGFGWVNRPSDIATIYYINRDGGAYVFLPGFDPAKNLAPAINFGPVQAISEGDMNSTWGPNQGYRGGSGLTVSLNNSNPNIDVARVNEISRVTTITNATDVANGSASPAHLLVGGDLKINAGSVSNQYSSIAAGGEIIAASGPIKNIGQKLQSTTTVTSVSTVPRYTDWVQAWNCRQSEGAWCNTVVASPATTTSTVIGSLDATVATNQHLSLQAPPSSTARTRRG
;
A
#
# COMPACT_ATOMS: atom_id res chain seq x y z
N MET A 1 1.95 47.31 65.38
CA MET A 1 0.88 46.98 66.35
C MET A 1 0.74 45.46 66.44
N THR A 2 0.50 44.92 67.63
CA THR A 2 0.16 43.51 67.85
C THR A 2 -1.19 43.46 68.54
N ALA A 3 -2.15 42.70 68.02
CA ALA A 3 -3.49 42.55 68.60
C ALA A 3 -4.00 41.11 68.48
N GLY A 4 -5.05 40.77 69.22
CA GLY A 4 -5.76 39.50 69.05
C GLY A 4 -6.46 39.47 67.68
N ASP A 5 -7.52 40.27 67.55
CA ASP A 5 -8.19 40.54 66.28
C ASP A 5 -8.07 42.03 65.94
N LEU A 6 -7.84 42.32 64.66
CA LEU A 6 -7.76 43.67 64.11
C LEU A 6 -8.99 43.91 63.24
N ASN A 7 -9.87 44.83 63.63
CA ASN A 7 -11.06 45.19 62.86
C ASN A 7 -10.93 46.60 62.29
N ASN A 8 -10.82 46.69 60.97
CA ASN A 8 -10.82 47.90 60.15
C ASN A 8 -11.96 47.87 59.11
N ASN A 9 -13.06 47.18 59.41
CA ASN A 9 -14.24 47.15 58.54
C ASN A 9 -14.79 48.57 58.32
N GLN A 10 -14.91 49.02 57.06
CA GLN A 10 -15.28 50.39 56.66
C GLN A 10 -14.39 51.49 57.26
N GLY A 11 -13.26 51.13 57.88
CA GLY A 11 -12.37 52.03 58.59
C GLY A 11 -11.21 52.52 57.74
N VAL A 12 -10.39 53.38 58.32
CA VAL A 12 -9.13 53.85 57.72
C VAL A 12 -8.00 53.69 58.74
N LEU A 13 -7.00 52.90 58.39
CA LEU A 13 -5.75 52.75 59.13
C LEU A 13 -4.60 53.11 58.19
N SER A 14 -3.85 54.17 58.50
CA SER A 14 -2.75 54.63 57.62
C SER A 14 -1.50 55.04 58.39
N SER A 15 -0.33 54.91 57.74
CA SER A 15 0.98 55.37 58.24
C SER A 15 1.70 56.21 57.20
N GLN A 16 2.37 57.28 57.64
CA GLN A 16 3.24 58.11 56.79
C GLN A 16 4.61 57.47 56.52
N GLY A 17 5.05 56.56 57.39
CA GLY A 17 6.25 55.75 57.19
C GLY A 17 5.86 54.28 57.04
N ASP A 18 6.71 53.37 57.49
CA ASP A 18 6.41 51.93 57.47
C ASP A 18 5.27 51.57 58.44
N LEU A 19 4.54 50.50 58.13
CA LEU A 19 3.48 49.96 58.98
C LEU A 19 3.66 48.45 59.12
N THR A 20 3.75 47.98 60.38
CA THR A 20 3.74 46.55 60.69
C THR A 20 2.56 46.21 61.60
N LEU A 21 1.73 45.27 61.16
CA LEU A 21 0.58 44.75 61.91
C LEU A 21 0.71 43.24 62.11
N ARG A 22 0.46 42.79 63.33
CA ARG A 22 0.42 41.37 63.71
C ARG A 22 -0.88 41.04 64.43
N GLY A 23 -1.55 39.95 64.05
CA GLY A 23 -2.75 39.48 64.75
C GLY A 23 -3.25 38.10 64.34
N LYS A 24 -4.26 37.57 65.02
CA LYS A 24 -4.89 36.29 64.66
C LYS A 24 -5.85 36.46 63.48
N ALA A 25 -6.69 37.48 63.50
CA ALA A 25 -7.55 37.83 62.37
C ALA A 25 -7.43 39.32 62.04
N LEU A 26 -7.47 39.67 60.76
CA LEU A 26 -7.55 41.04 60.27
C LEU A 26 -8.76 41.18 59.33
N ASN A 27 -9.77 41.93 59.75
CA ASN A 27 -10.94 42.27 58.95
C ASN A 27 -10.75 43.68 58.38
N ASN A 28 -10.56 43.78 57.06
CA ASN A 28 -10.47 45.03 56.30
C ASN A 28 -11.61 45.12 55.26
N GLN A 29 -12.77 44.51 55.52
CA GLN A 29 -13.90 44.58 54.61
C GLN A 29 -14.31 46.03 54.36
N GLN A 30 -14.42 46.45 53.10
CA GLN A 30 -14.76 47.84 52.70
C GLN A 30 -13.88 48.93 53.34
N GLY A 31 -12.76 48.57 53.98
CA GLY A 31 -11.87 49.46 54.70
C GLY A 31 -10.63 49.83 53.89
N THR A 32 -9.88 50.81 54.38
CA THR A 32 -8.57 51.20 53.82
C THR A 32 -7.48 50.98 54.85
N LEU A 33 -6.46 50.20 54.47
CA LEU A 33 -5.26 49.95 55.26
C LEU A 33 -4.04 50.28 54.41
N GLY A 34 -3.31 51.33 54.80
CA GLY A 34 -2.27 51.92 53.96
C GLY A 34 -0.96 52.24 54.68
N SER A 35 0.13 52.23 53.94
CA SER A 35 1.45 52.73 54.36
C SER A 35 2.06 53.53 53.21
N ASN A 36 2.59 54.72 53.47
CA ASN A 36 3.39 55.44 52.47
C ASN A 36 4.81 54.84 52.33
N GLY A 37 5.26 54.08 53.34
CA GLY A 37 6.48 53.26 53.29
C GLY A 37 6.17 51.80 52.92
N ALA A 38 6.86 50.88 53.60
CA ALA A 38 6.58 49.44 53.53
C ALA A 38 5.34 49.07 54.35
N LEU A 39 4.56 48.10 53.87
CA LEU A 39 3.44 47.50 54.60
C LEU A 39 3.76 46.03 54.90
N THR A 40 3.84 45.69 56.18
CA THR A 40 4.07 44.32 56.66
C THR A 40 2.86 43.83 57.46
N LEU A 41 2.21 42.78 56.98
CA LEU A 41 1.07 42.13 57.63
C LEU A 41 1.43 40.69 58.00
N ASN A 42 1.23 40.31 59.26
CA ASN A 42 1.37 38.93 59.72
C ASN A 42 0.10 38.51 60.45
N THR A 43 -0.72 37.67 59.82
CA THR A 43 -2.06 37.33 60.30
C THR A 43 -2.35 35.83 60.27
N GLY A 44 -3.28 35.34 61.09
CA GLY A 44 -3.83 34.00 60.91
C GLY A 44 -4.84 33.96 59.76
N SER A 45 -5.75 34.93 59.70
CA SER A 45 -6.69 35.14 58.59
C SER A 45 -6.80 36.61 58.22
N LEU A 46 -7.03 36.87 56.93
CA LEU A 46 -7.21 38.22 56.39
C LEU A 46 -8.40 38.25 55.43
N ASP A 47 -9.36 39.11 55.74
CA ASP A 47 -10.49 39.42 54.86
C ASP A 47 -10.39 40.85 54.37
N ASN A 48 -10.13 41.02 53.07
CA ASN A 48 -10.06 42.30 52.37
C ASN A 48 -11.23 42.46 51.38
N SER A 49 -12.38 41.83 51.63
CA SER A 49 -13.50 41.88 50.69
C SER A 49 -14.01 43.33 50.50
N GLY A 50 -13.95 43.84 49.27
CA GLY A 50 -14.26 45.24 48.94
C GLY A 50 -13.33 46.28 49.56
N GLY A 51 -12.26 45.86 50.26
CA GLY A 51 -11.30 46.73 50.93
C GLY A 51 -10.08 47.08 50.08
N LEU A 52 -9.25 47.99 50.59
CA LEU A 52 -7.97 48.40 50.03
C LEU A 52 -6.83 48.13 51.01
N LEU A 53 -5.85 47.33 50.59
CA LEU A 53 -4.52 47.25 51.20
C LEU A 53 -3.54 47.96 50.25
N GLN A 54 -2.79 48.95 50.74
CA GLN A 54 -1.87 49.73 49.91
C GLN A 54 -0.52 49.95 50.57
N ALA A 55 0.55 49.65 49.85
CA ALA A 55 1.92 50.00 50.22
C ALA A 55 2.51 51.02 49.23
N GLY A 56 3.14 52.07 49.74
CA GLY A 56 3.84 53.07 48.92
C GLY A 56 5.18 52.56 48.39
N GLN A 57 5.84 51.63 49.10
CA GLN A 57 7.11 51.01 48.69
C GLN A 57 6.95 49.51 48.41
N THR A 58 6.95 48.68 49.45
CA THR A 58 6.86 47.21 49.34
C THR A 58 5.73 46.67 50.19
N LEU A 59 5.09 45.59 49.72
CA LEU A 59 4.06 44.89 50.48
C LEU A 59 4.58 43.48 50.85
N GLN A 60 4.62 43.19 52.14
CA GLN A 60 4.90 41.85 52.66
C GLN A 60 3.71 41.37 53.48
N LEU A 61 3.11 40.25 53.07
CA LEU A 61 1.94 39.69 53.71
C LEU A 61 2.14 38.21 53.96
N ASP A 62 2.15 37.83 55.24
CA ASP A 62 2.15 36.45 55.71
C ASP A 62 0.78 36.16 56.35
N SER A 63 0.02 35.22 55.79
CA SER A 63 -1.29 34.84 56.34
C SER A 63 -1.55 33.35 56.30
N GLY A 64 -2.42 32.84 57.17
CA GLY A 64 -2.99 31.49 57.03
C GLY A 64 -4.01 31.40 55.89
N SER A 65 -4.83 32.44 55.72
CA SER A 65 -5.76 32.59 54.60
C SER A 65 -5.91 34.06 54.18
N LEU A 66 -6.23 34.28 52.90
CA LEU A 66 -6.56 35.60 52.38
C LEU A 66 -7.79 35.53 51.47
N ARG A 67 -8.82 36.29 51.82
CA ARG A 67 -9.99 36.56 50.96
C ARG A 67 -9.91 37.99 50.44
N ASN A 68 -9.84 38.15 49.12
CA ASN A 68 -9.80 39.43 48.43
C ASN A 68 -10.95 39.54 47.41
N ALA A 69 -12.19 39.32 47.84
CA ALA A 69 -13.34 39.37 46.94
C ALA A 69 -13.72 40.83 46.62
N GLY A 70 -13.58 41.27 45.36
CA GLY A 70 -13.81 42.66 44.96
C GLY A 70 -12.87 43.69 45.61
N GLY A 71 -11.89 43.25 46.39
CA GLY A 71 -10.91 44.10 47.07
C GLY A 71 -9.65 44.36 46.24
N LYS A 72 -8.78 45.22 46.75
CA LYS A 72 -7.50 45.58 46.13
C LYS A 72 -6.34 45.40 47.09
N VAL A 73 -5.27 44.75 46.62
CA VAL A 73 -3.98 44.64 47.29
C VAL A 73 -2.93 45.25 46.37
N LEU A 74 -2.43 46.44 46.71
CA LEU A 74 -1.62 47.26 45.83
C LEU A 74 -0.24 47.57 46.42
N ALA A 75 0.82 47.30 45.65
CA ALA A 75 2.18 47.77 45.93
C ALA A 75 2.59 48.81 44.88
N LEU A 76 2.58 50.08 45.26
CA LEU A 76 2.80 51.20 44.33
C LEU A 76 4.28 51.47 44.05
N GLY A 77 5.18 51.00 44.91
CA GLY A 77 6.62 51.14 44.71
C GLY A 77 7.19 50.10 43.76
N ALA A 78 8.40 50.37 43.27
CA ALA A 78 9.14 49.47 42.38
C ALA A 78 9.91 48.35 43.11
N GLY A 79 9.78 48.28 44.44
CA GLY A 79 10.43 47.28 45.27
C GLY A 79 9.72 45.92 45.23
N ASP A 80 10.44 44.88 45.62
CA ASP A 80 9.91 43.52 45.59
C ASP A 80 8.84 43.32 46.67
N SER A 81 7.69 42.78 46.25
CA SER A 81 6.55 42.50 47.11
C SER A 81 6.27 41.01 47.18
N ARG A 82 5.81 40.55 48.34
CA ARG A 82 5.61 39.14 48.64
C ARG A 82 4.28 38.92 49.35
N LEU A 83 3.59 37.89 48.90
CA LEU A 83 2.42 37.33 49.55
C LEU A 83 2.70 35.86 49.86
N THR A 84 2.59 35.45 51.10
CA THR A 84 2.73 34.05 51.52
C THR A 84 1.53 33.65 52.33
N VAL A 85 0.73 32.77 51.75
CA VAL A 85 -0.51 32.25 52.33
C VAL A 85 -0.32 30.76 52.59
N THR A 86 -0.33 30.32 53.85
CA THR A 86 -0.10 28.89 54.15
C THR A 86 -1.30 28.01 53.85
N GLY A 87 -2.44 28.61 53.47
CA GLY A 87 -3.68 27.93 53.07
C GLY A 87 -4.22 28.49 51.76
N GLN A 88 -5.50 28.89 51.75
CA GLN A 88 -6.18 29.38 50.55
C GLN A 88 -6.04 30.89 50.36
N LEU A 89 -5.66 31.27 49.14
CA LEU A 89 -5.70 32.62 48.60
C LEU A 89 -6.86 32.71 47.61
N ALA A 90 -7.97 33.31 48.04
CA ALA A 90 -9.14 33.55 47.20
C ALA A 90 -9.13 35.00 46.69
N ASN A 91 -8.73 35.20 45.44
CA ASN A 91 -8.69 36.47 44.76
C ASN A 91 -9.85 36.60 43.76
N GLY A 92 -10.93 37.23 44.20
CA GLY A 92 -12.01 37.72 43.32
C GLY A 92 -11.91 39.22 43.04
N GLY A 93 -10.73 39.80 43.22
CA GLY A 93 -10.46 41.23 43.14
C GLY A 93 -9.13 41.48 42.42
N GLN A 94 -8.37 42.48 42.85
CA GLN A 94 -7.08 42.83 42.25
C GLN A 94 -5.93 42.66 43.24
N ILE A 95 -4.87 41.98 42.80
CA ILE A 95 -3.55 42.01 43.42
C ILE A 95 -2.59 42.59 42.38
N ALA A 96 -1.98 43.74 42.66
CA ALA A 96 -1.16 44.42 41.67
C ALA A 96 0.03 45.17 42.27
N GLY A 97 1.10 45.33 41.49
CA GLY A 97 2.14 46.30 41.84
C GLY A 97 3.25 46.49 40.82
N ASN A 98 4.06 47.51 41.09
CA ASN A 98 5.02 48.08 40.14
C ASN A 98 6.40 47.39 40.16
N GLY A 99 6.73 46.67 41.24
CA GLY A 99 7.94 45.86 41.38
C GLY A 99 7.77 44.41 40.92
N ASN A 100 8.66 43.54 41.41
CA ASN A 100 8.46 42.10 41.27
C ASN A 100 7.46 41.61 42.31
N TRP A 101 6.63 40.64 41.93
CA TRP A 101 5.70 39.96 42.84
C TRP A 101 6.05 38.50 43.01
N GLN A 102 6.09 38.05 44.26
CA GLN A 102 6.19 36.64 44.63
C GLN A 102 4.96 36.24 45.44
N LEU A 103 4.13 35.35 44.90
CA LEU A 103 2.96 34.80 45.56
C LEU A 103 3.23 33.33 45.89
N LYS A 104 3.07 32.97 47.15
CA LYS A 104 3.12 31.58 47.61
C LYS A 104 1.80 31.21 48.28
N ALA A 105 1.19 30.11 47.88
CA ALA A 105 -0.07 29.63 48.45
C ALA A 105 -0.12 28.10 48.55
N GLN A 106 -1.03 27.52 49.34
CA GLN A 106 -1.41 26.11 49.12
C GLN A 106 -2.39 26.03 47.94
N GLY A 107 -3.42 26.86 47.94
CA GLY A 107 -4.31 27.02 46.79
C GLY A 107 -4.46 28.48 46.42
N LEU A 108 -4.38 28.76 45.13
CA LEU A 108 -4.75 30.06 44.55
C LEU A 108 -6.03 29.88 43.74
N ASP A 109 -7.11 30.47 44.23
CA ASP A 109 -8.34 30.69 43.45
C ASP A 109 -8.34 32.13 42.95
N ASN A 110 -8.09 32.29 41.65
CA ASN A 110 -8.16 33.55 40.92
C ASN A 110 -9.41 33.59 40.02
N GLY A 111 -10.49 32.91 40.42
CA GLY A 111 -11.77 32.87 39.70
C GLY A 111 -12.44 34.25 39.66
N GLY A 112 -12.26 34.98 38.56
CA GLY A 112 -12.81 36.33 38.36
C GLY A 112 -11.92 37.47 38.88
N GLY A 113 -10.72 37.17 39.36
CA GLY A 113 -9.74 38.15 39.81
C GLY A 113 -8.67 38.52 38.78
N SER A 114 -7.81 39.46 39.17
CA SER A 114 -6.59 39.83 38.44
C SER A 114 -5.38 39.83 39.37
N VAL A 115 -4.30 39.19 38.93
CA VAL A 115 -2.98 39.29 39.53
C VAL A 115 -2.03 39.90 38.50
N TYR A 116 -1.43 41.05 38.84
CA TYR A 116 -0.60 41.82 37.93
C TYR A 116 0.75 42.22 38.56
N GLY A 117 1.84 41.91 37.87
CA GLY A 117 3.15 42.50 38.16
C GLY A 117 3.62 43.34 36.98
N GLN A 118 3.94 44.62 37.19
CA GLN A 118 4.54 45.47 36.15
C GLN A 118 5.90 44.94 35.67
N ARG A 119 6.65 44.28 36.56
CA ARG A 119 7.89 43.56 36.23
C ARG A 119 7.62 42.06 36.16
N ASN A 120 8.25 41.27 37.03
CA ASN A 120 8.09 39.82 37.06
C ASN A 120 7.00 39.41 38.05
N LEU A 121 6.23 38.39 37.69
CA LEU A 121 5.25 37.75 38.56
C LEU A 121 5.63 36.28 38.72
N ALA A 122 5.96 35.87 39.94
CA ALA A 122 6.24 34.49 40.31
C ALA A 122 5.15 33.97 41.24
N ILE A 123 4.57 32.82 40.90
CA ILE A 123 3.51 32.16 41.67
C ILE A 123 3.98 30.74 41.98
N ASP A 124 4.05 30.39 43.27
CA ASP A 124 4.39 29.07 43.80
C ASP A 124 3.20 28.53 44.60
N THR A 125 2.44 27.59 44.05
CA THR A 125 1.23 27.05 44.71
C THR A 125 1.13 25.54 44.54
N VAL A 126 0.33 24.86 45.38
CA VAL A 126 0.02 23.45 45.13
C VAL A 126 -1.00 23.35 44.01
N SER A 127 -2.11 24.07 44.14
CA SER A 127 -3.17 24.14 43.13
C SER A 127 -3.45 25.56 42.66
N LEU A 128 -3.84 25.68 41.39
CA LEU A 128 -4.22 26.92 40.74
C LEU A 128 -5.57 26.75 40.04
N ALA A 129 -6.59 27.46 40.52
CA ALA A 129 -7.83 27.68 39.80
C ALA A 129 -7.77 29.10 39.21
N ASN A 130 -7.58 29.22 37.90
CA ASN A 130 -7.51 30.51 37.23
C ASN A 130 -8.59 30.62 36.15
N ALA A 131 -9.72 31.24 36.49
CA ALA A 131 -10.70 31.72 35.51
C ALA A 131 -10.57 33.24 35.25
N GLY A 132 -9.62 33.90 35.91
CA GLY A 132 -9.32 35.32 35.77
C GLY A 132 -8.05 35.58 34.95
N SER A 133 -7.33 36.64 35.32
CA SER A 133 -6.10 37.08 34.65
C SER A 133 -4.86 36.96 35.53
N LEU A 134 -3.78 36.41 34.94
CA LEU A 134 -2.43 36.40 35.49
C LEU A 134 -1.51 37.07 34.46
N LEU A 135 -1.02 38.26 34.81
CA LEU A 135 -0.40 39.17 33.87
C LEU A 135 0.96 39.64 34.41
N ALA A 136 2.00 39.53 33.59
CA ALA A 136 3.33 40.07 33.89
C ALA A 136 3.79 41.03 32.80
N GLY A 137 4.24 42.22 33.20
CA GLY A 137 4.84 43.20 32.30
C GLY A 137 6.23 42.81 31.79
N GLN A 138 6.84 41.79 32.39
CA GLN A 138 8.05 41.11 31.91
C GLN A 138 7.82 39.58 31.92
N ASP A 139 8.35 38.86 32.90
CA ASP A 139 8.26 37.40 32.96
C ASP A 139 7.17 36.91 33.92
N LEU A 140 6.48 35.85 33.51
CA LEU A 140 5.52 35.12 34.34
C LEU A 140 6.05 33.71 34.62
N SER A 141 6.22 33.38 35.90
CA SER A 141 6.64 32.04 36.34
C SER A 141 5.57 31.41 37.23
N LEU A 142 5.06 30.26 36.81
CA LEU A 142 4.13 29.43 37.57
C LEU A 142 4.84 28.15 38.01
N LYS A 143 4.91 27.90 39.32
CA LYS A 143 5.37 26.66 39.91
C LYS A 143 4.22 26.01 40.67
N LEU A 144 3.86 24.80 40.26
CA LEU A 144 2.68 24.07 40.71
C LEU A 144 3.09 22.67 41.20
N GLN A 145 2.55 22.24 42.34
CA GLN A 145 2.70 20.84 42.80
C GLN A 145 1.57 19.91 42.30
N GLY A 146 0.59 20.47 41.59
CA GLY A 146 -0.48 19.74 40.93
C GLY A 146 -0.49 20.00 39.42
N ASP A 147 -1.66 19.78 38.82
CA ASP A 147 -1.88 20.01 37.39
C ASP A 147 -1.96 21.50 37.06
N PHE A 148 -1.60 21.84 35.83
CA PHE A 148 -1.89 23.12 35.20
C PHE A 148 -3.00 22.94 34.16
N VAL A 149 -4.06 23.74 34.25
CA VAL A 149 -5.14 23.76 33.26
C VAL A 149 -5.32 25.18 32.73
N ASN A 150 -4.97 25.38 31.47
CA ASN A 150 -5.32 26.57 30.70
C ASN A 150 -6.65 26.32 29.98
N ALA A 151 -7.77 26.70 30.61
CA ALA A 151 -9.09 26.56 30.02
C ALA A 151 -9.33 27.58 28.88
N ALA A 152 -10.40 27.42 28.11
CA ALA A 152 -10.78 28.45 27.16
C ALA A 152 -11.17 29.75 27.89
N GLY A 153 -10.63 30.89 27.45
CA GLY A 153 -10.92 32.21 28.02
C GLY A 153 -10.07 32.64 29.21
N THR A 154 -9.18 31.78 29.71
CA THR A 154 -8.18 32.17 30.72
C THR A 154 -7.20 33.19 30.13
N GLN A 155 -6.87 34.22 30.90
CA GLN A 155 -5.87 35.21 30.49
C GLN A 155 -4.56 34.94 31.20
N LEU A 156 -3.58 34.44 30.44
CA LEU A 156 -2.22 34.21 30.90
C LEU A 156 -1.27 34.92 29.95
N GLN A 157 -0.59 35.97 30.43
CA GLN A 157 0.27 36.80 29.59
C GLN A 157 1.58 37.14 30.29
N ALA A 158 2.66 36.97 29.53
CA ALA A 158 3.97 37.55 29.81
C ALA A 158 4.39 38.39 28.60
N ASN A 159 4.97 39.56 28.83
CA ASN A 159 5.52 40.39 27.76
C ASN A 159 6.94 39.98 27.34
N ARG A 160 7.57 39.03 28.05
CA ARG A 160 8.86 38.44 27.68
C ARG A 160 8.83 36.92 27.77
N ASN A 161 8.98 36.31 28.94
CA ASN A 161 9.03 34.85 29.07
C ASN A 161 7.89 34.31 29.92
N LEU A 162 7.34 33.17 29.51
CA LEU A 162 6.38 32.39 30.29
C LEU A 162 7.04 31.06 30.70
N SER A 163 7.02 30.76 31.99
CA SER A 163 7.53 29.49 32.54
C SER A 163 6.43 28.81 33.35
N ILE A 164 6.16 27.54 33.06
CA ILE A 164 5.18 26.73 33.78
C ILE A 164 5.84 25.41 34.18
N SER A 165 6.02 25.22 35.47
CA SER A 165 6.56 24.00 36.07
C SER A 165 5.49 23.36 36.94
N ALA A 166 4.90 22.27 36.48
CA ALA A 166 3.97 21.46 37.24
C ALA A 166 4.64 20.13 37.61
N SER A 167 4.36 19.57 38.80
CA SER A 167 4.66 18.14 39.03
C SER A 167 3.56 17.21 38.51
N GLY A 168 2.44 17.76 38.05
CA GLY A 168 1.35 17.04 37.40
C GLY A 168 1.32 17.20 35.88
N ASN A 169 0.12 17.08 35.32
CA ASN A 169 -0.16 17.25 33.91
C ASN A 169 -0.32 18.72 33.53
N LEU A 170 0.06 19.05 32.30
CA LEU A 170 -0.15 20.34 31.67
C LEU A 170 -1.26 20.18 30.63
N VAL A 171 -2.35 20.95 30.73
CA VAL A 171 -3.45 20.91 29.77
C VAL A 171 -3.65 22.30 29.19
N ASN A 172 -3.54 22.42 27.87
CA ASN A 172 -3.89 23.62 27.14
C ASN A 172 -5.14 23.38 26.27
N ASN A 173 -6.26 23.95 26.70
CA ASN A 173 -7.50 24.03 25.92
C ASN A 173 -7.77 25.45 25.39
N GLY A 174 -6.90 26.41 25.72
CA GLY A 174 -7.03 27.82 25.38
C GLY A 174 -5.91 28.32 24.46
N GLN A 175 -5.48 29.55 24.70
CA GLN A 175 -4.36 30.18 24.01
C GLN A 175 -3.17 30.28 24.97
N LEU A 176 -1.98 29.91 24.53
CA LEU A 176 -0.72 30.23 25.19
C LEU A 176 0.11 31.09 24.24
N GLN A 177 0.42 32.31 24.67
CA GLN A 177 1.12 33.28 23.85
C GLN A 177 2.24 33.94 24.65
N SER A 178 3.40 34.09 24.02
CA SER A 178 4.56 34.79 24.58
C SER A 178 5.35 35.40 23.44
N SER A 179 5.82 36.65 23.60
CA SER A 179 6.69 37.30 22.62
C SER A 179 8.13 36.75 22.67
N GLY A 180 8.57 36.30 23.84
CA GLY A 180 9.86 35.62 24.04
C GLY A 180 9.64 34.11 24.17
N ASN A 181 10.23 33.51 25.20
CA ASN A 181 10.26 32.05 25.34
C ASN A 181 9.05 31.50 26.12
N LEU A 182 8.75 30.23 25.87
CA LEU A 182 7.87 29.41 26.70
C LEU A 182 8.64 28.18 27.19
N SER A 183 8.76 28.02 28.51
CA SER A 183 9.31 26.81 29.14
C SER A 183 8.22 26.02 29.86
N LEU A 184 8.09 24.73 29.55
CA LEU A 184 7.13 23.83 30.16
C LEU A 184 7.85 22.64 30.82
N SER A 185 7.54 22.36 32.08
CA SER A 185 7.99 21.14 32.77
C SER A 185 6.79 20.45 33.43
N GLY A 186 6.67 19.13 33.24
CA GLY A 186 5.52 18.37 33.72
C GLY A 186 5.61 16.88 33.45
N VAL A 187 4.51 16.16 33.73
CA VAL A 187 4.40 14.73 33.43
C VAL A 187 3.97 14.53 31.99
N ASN A 188 2.73 14.89 31.68
CA ASN A 188 2.16 14.89 30.34
C ASN A 188 1.79 16.31 29.94
N TRP A 189 1.90 16.63 28.66
CA TRP A 189 1.34 17.84 28.09
C TRP A 189 0.30 17.49 27.02
N THR A 190 -0.95 17.90 27.25
CA THR A 190 -2.02 17.83 26.26
C THR A 190 -2.29 19.21 25.69
N ASN A 191 -2.09 19.39 24.39
CA ASN A 191 -2.43 20.61 23.66
C ASN A 191 -3.62 20.38 22.73
N ASN A 192 -4.79 20.87 23.13
CA ASN A 192 -6.00 20.94 22.31
C ASN A 192 -6.26 22.36 21.76
N GLY A 193 -5.55 23.36 22.30
CA GLY A 193 -5.71 24.76 21.96
C GLY A 193 -4.71 25.28 20.92
N SER A 194 -4.33 26.54 21.07
CA SER A 194 -3.27 27.15 20.24
C SER A 194 -2.13 27.64 21.12
N VAL A 195 -0.92 27.46 20.62
CA VAL A 195 0.32 27.94 21.22
C VAL A 195 1.07 28.72 20.15
N ASN A 196 1.40 29.97 20.44
CA ASN A 196 2.11 30.85 19.52
C ASN A 196 3.21 31.61 20.27
N ILE A 197 4.45 31.19 20.07
CA ILE A 197 5.62 31.66 20.81
C ILE A 197 6.57 32.38 19.85
N GLY A 198 6.91 33.63 20.15
CA GLY A 198 7.82 34.41 19.30
C GLY A 198 9.27 33.90 19.35
N GLY A 199 9.72 33.42 20.51
CA GLY A 199 11.04 32.83 20.73
C GLY A 199 11.02 31.30 20.72
N THR A 200 11.73 30.70 21.67
CA THR A 200 11.84 29.24 21.81
C THR A 200 10.73 28.68 22.69
N LEU A 201 10.08 27.62 22.22
CA LEU A 201 9.27 26.71 23.03
C LEU A 201 10.15 25.52 23.48
N SER A 202 10.41 25.41 24.78
CA SER A 202 11.16 24.29 25.36
C SER A 202 10.30 23.46 26.30
N THR A 203 10.34 22.12 26.18
CA THR A 203 9.63 21.22 27.10
C THR A 203 10.57 20.25 27.78
N GLN A 204 10.27 19.93 29.05
CA GLN A 204 10.83 18.83 29.81
C GLN A 204 9.69 17.99 30.38
N LEU A 205 9.28 16.95 29.65
CA LEU A 205 8.17 16.08 30.03
C LEU A 205 8.70 14.70 30.42
N SER A 206 8.25 14.18 31.56
CA SER A 206 8.65 12.83 31.99
C SER A 206 7.91 11.71 31.27
N GLN A 207 6.78 12.00 30.62
CA GLN A 207 5.96 11.03 29.90
C GLN A 207 5.63 11.48 28.49
N SER A 208 4.53 12.17 28.22
CA SER A 208 4.06 12.35 26.84
C SER A 208 3.71 13.79 26.48
N LEU A 209 3.83 14.13 25.20
CA LEU A 209 3.15 15.25 24.57
C LEU A 209 2.11 14.72 23.59
N VAL A 210 0.86 15.13 23.78
CA VAL A 210 -0.25 14.90 22.84
C VAL A 210 -0.66 16.24 22.25
N ASN A 211 -0.42 16.41 20.96
CA ASN A 211 -0.85 17.59 20.21
C ASN A 211 -2.04 17.25 19.29
N ALA A 212 -3.19 17.82 19.61
CA ALA A 212 -4.39 17.84 18.77
C ALA A 212 -4.77 19.28 18.33
N GLY A 213 -4.00 20.28 18.76
CA GLY A 213 -4.18 21.69 18.44
C GLY A 213 -3.09 22.24 17.50
N SER A 214 -2.79 23.53 17.63
CA SER A 214 -1.67 24.17 16.92
C SER A 214 -0.53 24.49 17.89
N LEU A 215 0.69 24.12 17.51
CA LEU A 215 1.93 24.52 18.18
C LEU A 215 2.80 25.29 17.19
N GLY A 216 2.97 26.59 17.44
CA GLY A 216 3.83 27.48 16.66
C GLY A 216 4.89 28.11 17.55
N ALA A 217 6.15 28.10 17.11
CA ALA A 217 7.24 28.79 17.81
C ALA A 217 8.28 29.34 16.83
N GLY A 218 9.09 30.31 17.26
CA GLY A 218 10.29 30.73 16.52
C GLY A 218 11.30 29.57 16.40
N ALA A 219 11.50 28.84 17.50
CA ALA A 219 12.21 27.57 17.52
C ALA A 219 11.55 26.62 18.53
N LEU A 220 11.70 25.32 18.33
CA LEU A 220 11.07 24.31 19.15
C LEU A 220 12.10 23.27 19.62
N ASP A 221 12.10 23.02 20.92
CA ASP A 221 12.93 22.02 21.59
C ASP A 221 12.07 21.17 22.53
N ILE A 222 11.64 20.01 22.06
CA ILE A 222 10.74 19.11 22.80
C ILE A 222 11.54 17.96 23.38
N HIS A 223 11.53 17.83 24.70
CA HIS A 223 11.89 16.60 25.40
C HIS A 223 10.63 15.95 25.99
N ALA A 224 10.34 14.72 25.58
CA ALA A 224 9.26 13.89 26.09
C ALA A 224 9.63 12.41 26.03
N GLY A 225 8.93 11.55 26.76
CA GLY A 225 9.00 10.09 26.56
C GLY A 225 8.32 9.64 25.27
N SER A 226 7.18 10.23 24.90
CA SER A 226 6.52 10.03 23.61
C SER A 226 5.88 11.32 23.09
N LEU A 227 5.77 11.44 21.77
CA LEU A 227 5.09 12.54 21.09
C LEU A 227 4.03 11.97 20.14
N THR A 228 2.77 12.34 20.34
CA THR A 228 1.68 12.09 19.39
C THR A 228 1.22 13.41 18.81
N ASN A 229 1.24 13.53 17.49
CA ASN A 229 0.75 14.68 16.76
C ASN A 229 -0.35 14.26 15.77
N THR A 230 -1.55 14.81 15.95
CA THR A 230 -2.69 14.62 15.04
C THR A 230 -3.11 15.91 14.32
N ALA A 231 -2.36 16.99 14.56
CA ALA A 231 -2.64 18.33 14.07
C ALA A 231 -1.32 19.03 13.69
N SER A 232 -1.14 20.32 14.00
CA SER A 232 -0.02 21.09 13.46
C SER A 232 1.03 21.44 14.52
N ILE A 233 2.29 21.13 14.19
CA ILE A 233 3.49 21.59 14.88
C ILE A 233 4.37 22.29 13.84
N THR A 234 4.67 23.56 14.06
CA THR A 234 5.45 24.39 13.13
C THR A 234 6.47 25.23 13.89
N ALA A 235 7.68 25.34 13.38
CA ALA A 235 8.66 26.28 13.91
C ALA A 235 9.69 26.74 12.87
N GLY A 236 10.54 27.70 13.23
CA GLY A 236 11.75 28.03 12.49
C GLY A 236 12.68 26.81 12.46
N ASP A 237 13.22 26.41 13.60
CA ASP A 237 13.94 25.14 13.75
C ASP A 237 13.18 24.19 14.69
N ILE A 238 13.26 22.88 14.44
CA ILE A 238 12.64 21.83 15.25
C ILE A 238 13.70 20.85 15.76
N SER A 239 13.78 20.71 17.09
CA SER A 239 14.49 19.64 17.80
C SER A 239 13.49 18.86 18.64
N ILE A 240 13.44 17.53 18.44
CA ILE A 240 12.60 16.63 19.22
C ILE A 240 13.47 15.49 19.73
N GLN A 241 13.47 15.30 21.05
CA GLN A 241 13.97 14.11 21.71
C GLN A 241 12.80 13.33 22.31
N ALA A 242 12.56 12.12 21.81
CA ALA A 242 11.54 11.23 22.34
C ALA A 242 11.88 9.74 22.23
N GLY A 243 11.22 8.91 23.05
CA GLY A 243 11.24 7.47 22.88
C GLY A 243 10.46 7.03 21.65
N SER A 244 9.32 7.66 21.36
CA SER A 244 8.55 7.44 20.13
C SER A 244 7.93 8.74 19.62
N LEU A 245 7.72 8.80 18.31
CA LEU A 245 7.03 9.87 17.61
C LEU A 245 5.96 9.26 16.72
N ASP A 246 4.70 9.62 16.93
CA ASP A 246 3.57 9.23 16.10
C ASP A 246 2.94 10.49 15.49
N ASN A 247 3.05 10.63 14.17
CA ASN A 247 2.50 11.74 13.40
C ASN A 247 1.43 11.17 12.46
N SER A 248 0.15 11.37 12.80
CA SER A 248 -0.93 10.56 12.27
C SER A 248 -2.16 11.35 11.82
N GLY A 249 -2.66 11.00 10.63
CA GLY A 249 -3.86 11.57 10.01
C GLY A 249 -3.55 12.73 9.05
N GLY A 250 -4.44 12.97 8.08
CA GLY A 250 -4.22 13.94 7.00
C GLY A 250 -4.14 15.41 7.41
N LYS A 251 -4.33 15.75 8.69
CA LYS A 251 -4.09 17.08 9.26
C LYS A 251 -2.77 17.18 10.01
N ALA A 252 -2.13 16.04 10.29
CA ALA A 252 -0.89 15.99 11.04
C ALA A 252 0.24 16.55 10.19
N LEU A 253 0.81 17.64 10.67
CA LEU A 253 1.92 18.35 10.05
C LEU A 253 2.97 18.65 11.11
N LEU A 254 4.19 18.18 10.88
CA LEU A 254 5.40 18.61 11.59
C LEU A 254 6.29 19.34 10.58
N ALA A 255 6.34 20.68 10.65
CA ALA A 255 7.01 21.50 9.64
C ALA A 255 8.05 22.46 10.21
N SER A 256 9.26 22.41 9.66
CA SER A 256 10.35 23.34 9.98
C SER A 256 10.63 24.26 8.79
N ALA A 257 10.74 25.57 9.04
CA ALA A 257 11.19 26.55 8.04
C ALA A 257 12.74 26.61 7.92
N GLY A 258 13.45 25.91 8.80
CA GLY A 258 14.89 25.79 8.87
C GLY A 258 15.27 24.32 8.98
N GLY A 259 16.11 23.96 9.95
CA GLY A 259 16.55 22.59 10.18
C GLY A 259 15.57 21.77 11.02
N MET A 260 15.62 20.45 10.86
CA MET A 260 14.86 19.52 11.69
C MET A 260 15.78 18.41 12.24
N ALA A 261 15.73 18.19 13.55
CA ALA A 261 16.41 17.11 14.24
C ALA A 261 15.40 16.29 15.05
N LEU A 262 15.22 15.03 14.67
CA LEU A 262 14.29 14.07 15.29
C LEU A 262 15.10 12.94 15.95
N ASN A 263 15.52 13.16 17.20
CA ASN A 263 16.19 12.18 18.03
C ASN A 263 15.15 11.23 18.65
N ILE A 264 14.78 10.19 17.89
CA ILE A 264 13.77 9.20 18.29
C ILE A 264 14.45 7.87 18.62
N GLY A 265 14.37 7.43 19.88
CA GLY A 265 15.05 6.22 20.33
C GLY A 265 14.38 4.89 19.91
N GLY A 266 13.07 4.93 19.71
CA GLY A 266 12.22 3.80 19.31
C GLY A 266 11.67 4.01 17.90
N THR A 267 10.35 4.15 17.77
CA THR A 267 9.72 4.28 16.45
C THR A 267 9.31 5.71 16.16
N LEU A 268 9.74 6.22 15.00
CA LEU A 268 9.10 7.32 14.30
C LEU A 268 8.10 6.73 13.31
N ASN A 269 6.82 7.01 13.53
CA ASN A 269 5.72 6.61 12.67
C ASN A 269 5.07 7.86 12.06
N ASN A 270 5.14 7.99 10.74
CA ASN A 270 4.45 9.02 9.98
C ASN A 270 3.43 8.34 9.08
N HIS A 271 2.14 8.53 9.32
CA HIS A 271 1.13 7.74 8.62
C HIS A 271 -0.23 8.42 8.40
N ASP A 272 -1.10 7.76 7.64
CA ASP A 272 -2.49 8.16 7.36
C ASP A 272 -2.61 9.55 6.70
N GLY A 273 -1.72 9.85 5.74
CA GLY A 273 -1.69 11.10 5.00
C GLY A 273 -0.94 12.23 5.70
N ALA A 274 -0.27 11.94 6.81
CA ALA A 274 0.50 12.91 7.58
C ALA A 274 1.77 13.40 6.86
N TRP A 275 2.28 14.56 7.29
CA TRP A 275 3.45 15.21 6.72
C TRP A 275 4.50 15.53 7.79
N ILE A 276 5.74 15.19 7.49
CA ILE A 276 6.93 15.69 8.18
C ILE A 276 7.77 16.40 7.13
N TYR A 277 8.01 17.70 7.33
CA TYR A 277 8.60 18.58 6.32
C TYR A 277 9.67 19.50 6.91
N SER A 278 10.79 19.64 6.22
CA SER A 278 11.85 20.59 6.56
C SER A 278 12.26 21.38 5.34
N GLN A 279 12.31 22.71 5.43
CA GLN A 279 12.83 23.56 4.36
C GLN A 279 14.38 23.53 4.30
N GLY A 280 15.05 23.25 5.42
CA GLY A 280 16.48 22.97 5.50
C GLY A 280 16.77 21.48 5.66
N ASP A 281 17.93 21.13 6.20
CA ASP A 281 18.32 19.74 6.43
C ASP A 281 17.44 19.03 7.46
N MET A 282 17.19 17.74 7.24
CA MET A 282 16.50 16.85 8.18
C MET A 282 17.44 15.75 8.69
N ARG A 283 17.52 15.60 10.01
CA ARG A 283 18.24 14.51 10.69
C ARG A 283 17.24 13.69 11.49
N ILE A 284 17.20 12.38 11.26
CA ILE A 284 16.33 11.44 11.96
C ILE A 284 17.19 10.37 12.62
N GLY A 285 16.88 10.08 13.88
CA GLY A 285 17.61 9.13 14.69
C GLY A 285 18.70 9.76 15.53
N GLN A 286 19.37 8.90 16.30
CA GLN A 286 20.47 9.29 17.17
C GLN A 286 21.79 9.18 16.42
N SER A 287 22.55 10.27 16.35
CA SER A 287 23.83 10.22 15.63
C SER A 287 24.79 9.21 16.26
N GLY A 288 25.32 8.32 15.43
CA GLY A 288 26.16 7.19 15.83
C GLY A 288 25.38 5.98 16.35
N ALA A 289 24.05 5.99 16.34
CA ALA A 289 23.21 4.93 16.89
C ALA A 289 22.08 4.55 15.92
N ALA A 290 22.32 3.51 15.12
CA ALA A 290 21.32 2.89 14.24
C ALA A 290 20.32 2.02 15.04
N VAL A 291 19.57 2.65 15.95
CA VAL A 291 18.53 2.03 16.78
C VAL A 291 17.15 2.50 16.34
N GLY A 292 16.10 1.82 16.78
CA GLY A 292 14.73 2.24 16.46
C GLY A 292 14.28 1.97 15.02
N GLN A 293 13.17 2.58 14.62
CA GLN A 293 12.54 2.39 13.31
C GLN A 293 12.01 3.73 12.77
N VAL A 294 12.13 3.93 11.46
CA VAL A 294 11.47 5.00 10.73
C VAL A 294 10.46 4.37 9.79
N VAL A 295 9.18 4.61 10.05
CA VAL A 295 8.06 4.10 9.26
C VAL A 295 7.32 5.30 8.67
N ASN A 296 7.33 5.38 7.34
CA ASN A 296 6.54 6.33 6.57
C ASN A 296 5.49 5.54 5.79
N HIS A 297 4.24 5.53 6.27
CA HIS A 297 3.17 4.70 5.74
C HIS A 297 2.03 5.54 5.16
N ILE A 298 1.85 5.56 3.84
CA ILE A 298 0.83 6.41 3.18
C ILE A 298 0.97 7.87 3.65
N ALA A 299 2.20 8.39 3.64
CA ALA A 299 2.52 9.69 4.22
C ALA A 299 3.73 10.32 3.52
N THR A 300 4.01 11.59 3.82
CA THR A 300 5.11 12.35 3.22
C THR A 300 6.17 12.68 4.26
N LEU A 301 7.40 12.28 3.97
CA LEU A 301 8.61 12.69 4.68
C LEU A 301 9.49 13.48 3.70
N GLN A 302 9.62 14.79 3.90
CA GLN A 302 10.28 15.68 2.94
C GLN A 302 11.31 16.60 3.58
N SER A 303 12.46 16.73 2.91
CA SER A 303 13.47 17.74 3.19
C SER A 303 13.80 18.48 1.89
N ASP A 304 13.73 19.80 1.86
CA ASP A 304 14.24 20.58 0.72
C ASP A 304 15.78 20.67 0.74
N GLY A 305 16.41 20.43 1.90
CA GLY A 305 17.85 20.26 2.05
C GLY A 305 18.29 18.79 1.93
N ASN A 306 19.31 18.42 2.70
CA ASN A 306 19.75 17.02 2.81
C ASN A 306 18.87 16.26 3.82
N MET A 307 18.89 14.93 3.73
CA MET A 307 18.27 14.07 4.73
C MET A 307 19.25 13.00 5.21
N PHE A 308 19.38 12.90 6.53
CA PHE A 308 20.21 11.89 7.20
C PHE A 308 19.32 11.05 8.11
N ILE A 309 19.31 9.74 7.90
CA ILE A 309 18.51 8.81 8.70
C ILE A 309 19.44 7.79 9.35
N GLU A 310 19.38 7.68 10.67
CA GLU A 310 20.03 6.65 11.46
C GLU A 310 18.97 5.81 12.18
N ALA A 311 18.80 4.54 11.78
CA ALA A 311 17.73 3.71 12.33
C ALA A 311 18.07 2.21 12.22
N GLY A 312 17.45 1.35 13.02
CA GLY A 312 17.55 -0.11 12.81
C GLY A 312 16.88 -0.55 11.49
N ARG A 313 15.73 0.06 11.17
CA ARG A 313 14.95 -0.19 9.95
C ARG A 313 14.34 1.12 9.42
N VAL A 314 14.35 1.28 8.10
CA VAL A 314 13.59 2.32 7.39
C VAL A 314 12.58 1.66 6.46
N SER A 315 11.30 2.01 6.61
CA SER A 315 10.19 1.54 5.78
C SER A 315 9.47 2.72 5.17
N ASN A 316 9.48 2.82 3.84
CA ASN A 316 8.64 3.73 3.09
C ASN A 316 7.61 2.87 2.34
N GLU A 317 6.36 2.86 2.81
CA GLU A 317 5.40 1.82 2.44
C GLU A 317 3.98 2.33 2.25
N SER A 318 3.22 1.62 1.41
CA SER A 318 1.77 1.79 1.32
C SER A 318 1.09 0.44 1.31
N ASN A 319 -0.24 0.47 1.40
CA ASN A 319 -1.04 -0.73 1.22
C ASN A 319 -1.03 -1.18 -0.26
N PRO A 320 -1.05 -2.50 -0.53
CA PRO A 320 -1.26 -3.00 -1.89
C PRO A 320 -2.66 -2.64 -2.38
N VAL A 321 -2.82 -2.53 -3.69
CA VAL A 321 -4.17 -2.45 -4.30
C VAL A 321 -4.82 -3.83 -4.29
N SER A 322 -6.13 -3.87 -4.07
CA SER A 322 -6.90 -5.11 -4.11
C SER A 322 -6.90 -5.67 -5.54
N VAL A 323 -6.66 -6.97 -5.70
CA VAL A 323 -6.63 -7.62 -7.02
C VAL A 323 -7.78 -8.61 -7.13
N SER A 324 -8.59 -8.47 -8.17
CA SER A 324 -9.57 -9.49 -8.59
C SER A 324 -9.14 -10.13 -9.89
N GLN A 325 -9.48 -11.39 -10.10
CA GLN A 325 -9.20 -12.07 -11.37
C GLN A 325 -10.45 -12.13 -12.24
N THR A 326 -10.27 -11.76 -13.51
CA THR A 326 -11.26 -12.02 -14.55
C THR A 326 -10.78 -13.22 -15.36
N SER A 327 -11.61 -14.26 -15.45
CA SER A 327 -11.25 -15.49 -16.13
C SER A 327 -12.17 -15.74 -17.32
N SER A 328 -11.57 -16.13 -18.44
CA SER A 328 -12.27 -16.69 -19.60
C SER A 328 -11.77 -18.10 -19.88
N SER A 329 -12.66 -18.98 -20.28
CA SER A 329 -12.29 -20.35 -20.63
C SER A 329 -12.88 -20.73 -21.98
N THR A 330 -12.07 -21.41 -22.78
CA THR A 330 -12.48 -22.01 -24.06
C THR A 330 -12.10 -23.48 -24.05
N SER A 331 -13.06 -24.34 -24.38
CA SER A 331 -12.83 -25.78 -24.48
C SER A 331 -13.13 -26.24 -25.89
N PHE A 332 -12.28 -27.13 -26.41
CA PHE A 332 -12.51 -27.82 -27.67
C PHE A 332 -12.18 -29.29 -27.52
N THR A 333 -12.86 -30.11 -28.31
CA THR A 333 -12.70 -31.57 -28.29
C THR A 333 -12.09 -32.02 -29.61
N LYS A 334 -10.96 -32.73 -29.53
CA LYS A 334 -10.41 -33.47 -30.66
C LYS A 334 -10.73 -34.95 -30.51
N THR A 335 -11.19 -35.59 -31.58
CA THR A 335 -11.40 -37.06 -31.59
C THR A 335 -10.17 -37.75 -32.15
N ALA A 336 -9.84 -38.93 -31.63
CA ALA A 336 -8.76 -39.73 -32.20
C ALA A 336 -9.12 -40.13 -33.63
N TYR A 337 -8.21 -39.82 -34.56
CA TYR A 337 -8.38 -40.16 -35.96
C TYR A 337 -8.36 -41.67 -36.13
N LYS A 338 -9.39 -42.20 -36.81
CA LYS A 338 -9.46 -43.61 -37.17
C LYS A 338 -8.96 -43.77 -38.60
N LEU A 339 -7.93 -44.61 -38.77
CA LEU A 339 -7.44 -44.95 -40.10
C LEU A 339 -8.57 -45.55 -40.94
N PRO A 340 -8.80 -45.06 -42.16
CA PRO A 340 -9.67 -45.72 -43.11
C PRO A 340 -9.16 -47.13 -43.37
N SER A 341 -10.06 -48.12 -43.29
CA SER A 341 -9.78 -49.51 -43.64
C SER A 341 -10.39 -49.83 -44.99
N TYR A 342 -9.59 -50.30 -45.94
CA TYR A 342 -10.09 -50.79 -47.22
C TYR A 342 -10.18 -52.31 -47.22
N VAL A 343 -11.16 -52.85 -47.94
CA VAL A 343 -11.26 -54.30 -48.16
C VAL A 343 -10.24 -54.70 -49.24
N ALA A 344 -9.17 -55.36 -48.82
CA ALA A 344 -8.26 -56.05 -49.72
C ALA A 344 -8.84 -57.45 -49.98
N GLY A 345 -9.41 -57.63 -51.17
CA GLY A 345 -9.79 -58.95 -51.65
C GLY A 345 -8.54 -59.65 -52.13
N TYR A 346 -8.13 -60.74 -51.45
CA TYR A 346 -7.06 -61.57 -51.98
C TYR A 346 -7.53 -62.23 -53.27
N LYS A 347 -6.65 -62.18 -54.27
CA LYS A 347 -6.86 -62.68 -55.62
C LYS A 347 -7.12 -64.18 -55.55
N GLU A 348 -8.39 -64.56 -55.67
CA GLU A 348 -8.98 -65.84 -56.13
C GLU A 348 -10.36 -66.02 -55.48
N CYS A 349 -11.33 -65.20 -55.91
CA CYS A 349 -12.73 -65.62 -55.84
C CYS A 349 -12.97 -66.50 -57.06
N GLY A 350 -12.77 -67.82 -56.87
CA GLY A 350 -13.19 -68.81 -57.83
C GLY A 350 -14.69 -68.65 -58.12
N HIS A 351 -15.06 -68.82 -59.38
CA HIS A 351 -16.44 -68.82 -59.86
C HIS A 351 -17.18 -70.11 -59.44
N ASP A 352 -16.91 -70.66 -58.25
CA ASP A 352 -17.27 -72.04 -57.85
C ASP A 352 -18.26 -72.13 -56.67
N GLY A 353 -18.98 -71.05 -56.37
CA GLY A 353 -20.15 -71.12 -55.47
C GLY A 353 -19.85 -71.40 -53.99
N ALA A 354 -18.59 -71.43 -53.58
CA ALA A 354 -18.20 -71.50 -52.17
C ALA A 354 -18.15 -70.08 -51.57
N GLY A 355 -19.27 -69.65 -50.98
CA GLY A 355 -19.46 -68.32 -50.40
C GLY A 355 -18.65 -68.02 -49.14
N SER A 356 -17.32 -67.89 -49.25
CA SER A 356 -16.48 -67.33 -48.20
C SER A 356 -15.29 -66.57 -48.79
N CYS A 357 -15.46 -65.27 -49.04
CA CYS A 357 -14.35 -64.38 -49.34
C CYS A 357 -13.58 -64.09 -48.04
N ALA A 358 -12.30 -64.45 -47.99
CA ALA A 358 -11.42 -63.96 -46.93
C ALA A 358 -11.17 -62.46 -47.16
N THR A 359 -12.02 -61.61 -46.58
CA THR A 359 -11.84 -60.16 -46.59
C THR A 359 -10.75 -59.79 -45.59
N GLY A 360 -9.59 -59.35 -46.09
CA GLY A 360 -8.58 -58.69 -45.26
C GLY A 360 -8.85 -57.19 -45.22
N TYR A 361 -8.90 -56.60 -44.03
CA TYR A 361 -8.90 -55.14 -43.90
C TYR A 361 -7.45 -54.66 -43.84
N VAL A 362 -7.05 -53.84 -44.81
CA VAL A 362 -5.73 -53.20 -44.79
C VAL A 362 -5.95 -51.72 -44.52
N SER A 363 -5.23 -51.20 -43.52
CA SER A 363 -5.18 -49.76 -43.24
C SER A 363 -4.18 -49.12 -44.20
N TYR A 364 -4.52 -47.98 -44.79
CA TYR A 364 -3.65 -47.25 -45.70
C TYR A 364 -3.52 -45.79 -45.26
N VAL A 365 -2.41 -45.17 -45.68
CA VAL A 365 -2.19 -43.73 -45.53
C VAL A 365 -1.87 -43.11 -46.89
N GLY A 366 -1.95 -41.78 -46.96
CA GLY A 366 -1.57 -41.04 -48.15
C GLY A 366 -0.07 -40.80 -48.23
N ALA A 367 0.50 -40.85 -49.42
CA ALA A 367 1.81 -40.29 -49.70
C ALA A 367 1.81 -39.53 -51.01
N PHE A 368 2.38 -38.32 -51.00
CA PHE A 368 2.75 -37.64 -52.24
C PHE A 368 4.22 -37.82 -52.55
N ASN A 369 4.53 -38.26 -53.77
CA ASN A 369 5.89 -38.38 -54.25
C ASN A 369 6.12 -37.48 -55.47
N PHE A 370 6.35 -36.19 -55.22
CA PHE A 370 6.53 -35.22 -56.30
C PHE A 370 7.86 -35.44 -57.03
N VAL A 371 7.78 -35.86 -58.29
CA VAL A 371 8.92 -35.89 -59.21
C VAL A 371 8.83 -34.63 -60.07
N ASN A 372 9.83 -33.75 -59.97
CA ASN A 372 9.84 -32.43 -60.64
C ASN A 372 8.59 -31.57 -60.32
N GLY A 373 8.10 -31.64 -59.08
CA GLY A 373 6.94 -30.86 -58.61
C GLY A 373 5.58 -31.41 -59.02
N LEU A 374 5.53 -32.60 -59.61
CA LEU A 374 4.31 -33.27 -60.07
C LEU A 374 4.23 -34.67 -59.47
N ASP A 375 3.07 -35.01 -58.90
CA ASP A 375 2.69 -36.37 -58.55
C ASP A 375 1.45 -36.74 -59.37
N VAL A 376 1.45 -37.93 -59.96
CA VAL A 376 0.39 -38.35 -60.91
C VAL A 376 -0.16 -39.68 -60.45
N SER A 377 -1.49 -39.74 -60.39
CA SER A 377 -2.23 -40.89 -59.91
C SER A 377 -3.41 -41.18 -60.82
N THR A 378 -3.98 -42.37 -60.70
CA THR A 378 -5.10 -42.82 -61.54
C THR A 378 -6.26 -43.21 -60.64
N GLN A 379 -7.27 -42.34 -60.57
CA GLN A 379 -8.50 -42.65 -59.87
C GLN A 379 -9.34 -43.60 -60.72
N HIS A 380 -9.51 -44.83 -60.23
CA HIS A 380 -10.37 -45.82 -60.85
C HIS A 380 -11.79 -45.69 -60.30
N THR A 381 -12.77 -45.67 -61.19
CA THR A 381 -14.18 -45.61 -60.81
C THR A 381 -14.95 -46.69 -61.54
N TYR A 382 -15.45 -47.68 -60.81
CA TYR A 382 -16.32 -48.71 -61.37
C TYR A 382 -17.79 -48.36 -61.09
N THR A 383 -18.64 -48.48 -62.11
CA THR A 383 -20.10 -48.53 -61.93
C THR A 383 -20.56 -49.97 -61.78
N GLU A 384 -21.58 -50.17 -60.94
CA GLU A 384 -22.13 -51.46 -60.48
C GLU A 384 -22.06 -52.60 -61.51
N CYS A 385 -21.51 -53.73 -61.07
CA CYS A 385 -21.56 -54.98 -61.83
C CYS A 385 -22.91 -55.64 -61.61
N ASN A 386 -23.69 -55.82 -62.67
CA ASN A 386 -24.73 -56.85 -62.73
C ASN A 386 -24.11 -58.20 -63.14
N SER A 387 -24.85 -59.29 -62.95
CA SER A 387 -24.37 -60.68 -62.90
C SER A 387 -23.49 -61.13 -64.06
N ASP A 388 -23.51 -60.45 -65.21
CA ASP A 388 -22.83 -60.91 -66.42
C ASP A 388 -21.98 -59.86 -67.17
N ARG A 389 -21.83 -58.62 -66.66
CA ARG A 389 -20.91 -57.61 -67.24
C ARG A 389 -20.65 -56.45 -66.29
N CYS A 390 -19.37 -56.19 -65.98
CA CYS A 390 -18.95 -54.90 -65.44
C CYS A 390 -18.64 -53.97 -66.63
N HIS A 391 -19.16 -52.74 -66.61
CA HIS A 391 -18.75 -51.70 -67.58
C HIS A 391 -17.60 -50.90 -66.99
N ASP A 392 -16.43 -50.98 -67.64
CA ASP A 392 -15.28 -50.12 -67.35
C ASP A 392 -15.60 -48.68 -67.75
N VAL A 393 -15.52 -47.77 -66.79
CA VAL A 393 -15.50 -46.31 -67.02
C VAL A 393 -14.03 -45.92 -67.23
N PRO A 394 -13.68 -44.96 -68.11
CA PRO A 394 -12.28 -44.56 -68.28
C PRO A 394 -11.70 -44.05 -66.96
N ASP A 395 -10.49 -44.52 -66.60
CA ASP A 395 -9.79 -44.02 -65.42
C ASP A 395 -9.59 -42.51 -65.51
N GLN A 396 -9.80 -41.81 -64.40
CA GLN A 396 -9.51 -40.39 -64.31
C GLN A 396 -8.07 -40.21 -63.82
N VAL A 397 -7.23 -39.56 -64.63
CA VAL A 397 -5.87 -39.22 -64.21
C VAL A 397 -5.95 -37.96 -63.35
N VAL A 398 -5.42 -38.04 -62.12
CA VAL A 398 -5.35 -36.90 -61.20
C VAL A 398 -3.89 -36.50 -61.05
N LYS A 399 -3.60 -35.26 -61.42
CA LYS A 399 -2.27 -34.64 -61.37
C LYS A 399 -2.24 -33.66 -60.19
N TYR A 400 -1.31 -33.88 -59.27
CA TYR A 400 -1.05 -33.02 -58.13
C TYR A 400 0.21 -32.21 -58.39
N ARG A 401 0.08 -30.90 -58.59
CA ARG A 401 1.22 -29.98 -58.69
C ARG A 401 1.50 -29.34 -57.35
N LEU A 402 2.71 -29.47 -56.85
CA LEU A 402 3.14 -28.78 -55.65
C LEU A 402 3.21 -27.27 -55.91
N ILE A 403 2.39 -26.50 -55.20
CA ILE A 403 2.39 -25.03 -55.24
C ILE A 403 3.39 -24.47 -54.23
N SER A 404 3.35 -24.99 -53.00
CA SER A 404 4.23 -24.55 -51.91
C SER A 404 4.42 -25.66 -50.87
N ASP A 405 5.58 -25.65 -50.22
CA ASP A 405 5.95 -26.52 -49.10
C ASP A 405 6.39 -25.66 -47.90
N ASP A 406 5.53 -25.57 -46.89
CA ASP A 406 5.88 -25.01 -45.59
C ASP A 406 6.42 -26.14 -44.71
N ALA A 407 7.71 -26.44 -44.90
CA ALA A 407 8.38 -27.51 -44.18
C ALA A 407 8.43 -27.28 -42.65
N LYS A 408 8.30 -26.03 -42.18
CA LYS A 408 8.32 -25.69 -40.74
C LYS A 408 7.02 -26.12 -40.07
N ASN A 409 5.88 -25.88 -40.72
CA ASN A 409 4.59 -26.30 -40.22
C ASN A 409 4.16 -27.69 -40.74
N GLN A 410 4.95 -28.26 -41.65
CA GLN A 410 4.71 -29.51 -42.36
C GLN A 410 3.37 -29.51 -43.10
N ILE A 411 3.20 -28.48 -43.93
CA ILE A 411 1.99 -28.25 -44.74
C ILE A 411 2.43 -28.11 -46.20
N ILE A 412 1.79 -28.87 -47.09
CA ILE A 412 1.93 -28.67 -48.54
C ILE A 412 0.63 -28.11 -49.11
N THR A 413 0.76 -27.25 -50.12
CA THR A 413 -0.36 -26.79 -50.93
C THR A 413 -0.19 -27.35 -52.34
N VAL A 414 -1.22 -28.04 -52.83
CA VAL A 414 -1.19 -28.74 -54.12
C VAL A 414 -2.34 -28.26 -55.00
N ARG A 415 -2.09 -28.11 -56.30
CA ARG A 415 -3.15 -27.96 -57.30
C ARG A 415 -3.52 -29.34 -57.81
N ARG A 416 -4.81 -29.68 -57.78
CA ARG A 416 -5.33 -30.91 -58.37
C ARG A 416 -5.87 -30.61 -59.75
N GLU A 417 -5.37 -31.30 -60.75
CA GLU A 417 -5.81 -31.23 -62.14
C GLU A 417 -6.38 -32.59 -62.53
N PHE A 418 -7.60 -32.60 -63.08
CA PHE A 418 -8.33 -33.81 -63.41
C PHE A 418 -8.38 -33.97 -64.94
N ASP A 419 -7.79 -35.05 -65.46
CA ASP A 419 -7.82 -35.40 -66.88
C ASP A 419 -8.74 -36.63 -67.09
N GLY A 420 -9.85 -36.45 -67.80
CA GLY A 420 -10.85 -37.48 -68.11
C GLY A 420 -12.19 -37.30 -67.39
N PRO A 421 -13.30 -37.91 -67.90
CA PRO A 421 -14.62 -37.82 -67.29
C PRO A 421 -14.61 -38.53 -65.93
N GLY A 422 -14.87 -37.80 -64.84
CA GLY A 422 -14.96 -38.40 -63.51
C GLY A 422 -16.24 -39.22 -63.32
N PHE A 423 -16.47 -39.70 -62.10
CA PHE A 423 -17.72 -40.40 -61.74
C PHE A 423 -18.95 -39.56 -62.17
N GLY A 424 -19.80 -40.14 -63.03
CA GLY A 424 -20.98 -39.45 -63.58
C GLY A 424 -20.77 -38.68 -64.90
N TRP A 425 -19.65 -38.88 -65.61
CA TRP A 425 -19.33 -38.24 -66.90
C TRP A 425 -19.21 -36.71 -66.85
N VAL A 426 -18.90 -36.16 -65.67
CA VAL A 426 -18.73 -34.72 -65.47
C VAL A 426 -17.25 -34.37 -65.36
N ASN A 427 -16.80 -33.34 -66.07
CA ASN A 427 -15.46 -32.78 -65.92
C ASN A 427 -15.36 -32.07 -64.55
N ARG A 428 -14.38 -32.47 -63.74
CA ARG A 428 -14.10 -31.79 -62.46
C ARG A 428 -13.14 -30.63 -62.70
N PRO A 429 -13.47 -29.40 -62.28
CA PRO A 429 -12.55 -28.28 -62.39
C PRO A 429 -11.33 -28.50 -61.49
N SER A 430 -10.18 -27.96 -61.90
CA SER A 430 -8.98 -27.96 -61.07
C SER A 430 -9.20 -27.13 -59.80
N ASP A 431 -8.68 -27.58 -58.68
CA ASP A 431 -8.76 -26.88 -57.41
C ASP A 431 -7.45 -26.94 -56.61
N ILE A 432 -7.43 -26.27 -55.46
CA ILE A 432 -6.26 -26.19 -54.58
C ILE A 432 -6.61 -26.88 -53.27
N ALA A 433 -5.76 -27.80 -52.83
CA ALA A 433 -5.89 -28.50 -51.56
C ALA A 433 -4.69 -28.18 -50.66
N THR A 434 -4.95 -28.04 -49.36
CA THR A 434 -3.92 -27.94 -48.33
C THR A 434 -3.86 -29.26 -47.59
N ILE A 435 -2.68 -29.86 -47.51
CA ILE A 435 -2.48 -31.18 -46.92
C ILE A 435 -1.48 -31.06 -45.77
N TYR A 436 -1.89 -31.53 -44.60
CA TYR A 436 -1.04 -31.67 -43.44
C TYR A 436 -0.36 -33.03 -43.49
N TYR A 437 0.97 -33.03 -43.62
CA TYR A 437 1.72 -34.28 -43.59
C TYR A 437 2.26 -34.54 -42.18
N ILE A 438 2.31 -35.81 -41.79
CA ILE A 438 2.72 -36.27 -40.46
C ILE A 438 4.23 -36.54 -40.40
N ASN A 439 4.84 -36.89 -41.54
CA ASN A 439 6.28 -36.99 -41.71
C ASN A 439 6.68 -37.01 -43.19
N ARG A 440 8.00 -36.90 -43.42
CA ARG A 440 8.61 -37.06 -44.73
C ARG A 440 9.52 -38.29 -44.70
N ASP A 441 9.14 -39.34 -45.42
CA ASP A 441 9.85 -40.63 -45.43
C ASP A 441 10.30 -40.95 -46.85
N GLY A 442 11.59 -41.23 -47.04
CA GLY A 442 12.17 -41.51 -48.36
C GLY A 442 11.97 -40.40 -49.42
N GLY A 443 11.68 -39.17 -49.00
CA GLY A 443 11.36 -38.04 -49.90
C GLY A 443 9.87 -37.80 -50.15
N ALA A 444 9.01 -38.77 -49.79
CA ALA A 444 7.56 -38.67 -49.92
C ALA A 444 6.90 -37.96 -48.73
N TYR A 445 5.85 -37.18 -48.99
CA TYR A 445 5.07 -36.47 -47.97
C TYR A 445 3.93 -37.39 -47.51
N VAL A 446 4.05 -37.95 -46.31
CA VAL A 446 3.09 -38.91 -45.77
C VAL A 446 2.01 -38.17 -44.99
N PHE A 447 0.74 -38.42 -45.29
CA PHE A 447 -0.39 -37.73 -44.66
C PHE A 447 -1.53 -38.70 -44.34
N LEU A 448 -2.41 -38.28 -43.44
CA LEU A 448 -3.59 -39.04 -43.05
C LEU A 448 -4.80 -38.55 -43.86
N PRO A 449 -5.49 -39.42 -44.62
CA PRO A 449 -6.57 -38.98 -45.53
C PRO A 449 -7.73 -38.31 -44.80
N GLY A 450 -8.05 -37.06 -45.15
CA GLY A 450 -9.12 -36.30 -44.48
C GLY A 450 -8.85 -35.97 -43.01
N PHE A 451 -7.61 -36.13 -42.54
CA PHE A 451 -7.20 -35.70 -41.21
C PHE A 451 -7.14 -34.18 -41.13
N ASP A 452 -7.82 -33.62 -40.14
CA ASP A 452 -7.80 -32.20 -39.83
C ASP A 452 -7.17 -32.03 -38.44
N PRO A 453 -5.95 -31.48 -38.31
CA PRO A 453 -5.28 -31.34 -37.02
C PRO A 453 -6.02 -30.39 -36.06
N ALA A 454 -6.96 -29.57 -36.55
CA ALA A 454 -7.82 -28.76 -35.70
C ALA A 454 -8.95 -29.60 -35.04
N LYS A 455 -9.37 -30.70 -35.66
CA LYS A 455 -10.49 -31.54 -35.21
C LYS A 455 -10.07 -32.90 -34.66
N ASN A 456 -8.89 -33.38 -35.04
CA ASN A 456 -8.48 -34.75 -34.78
C ASN A 456 -7.13 -34.83 -34.06
N LEU A 457 -6.98 -35.89 -33.26
CA LEU A 457 -5.69 -36.33 -32.73
C LEU A 457 -5.12 -37.36 -33.68
N ALA A 458 -3.84 -37.26 -34.05
CA ALA A 458 -3.17 -38.28 -34.82
C ALA A 458 -3.14 -39.60 -34.03
N PRO A 459 -3.27 -40.77 -34.67
CA PRO A 459 -3.33 -42.04 -33.97
C PRO A 459 -2.04 -42.33 -33.21
N ALA A 460 -2.19 -42.92 -32.01
CA ALA A 460 -1.07 -43.44 -31.23
C ALA A 460 -0.48 -44.66 -31.95
N ILE A 461 0.70 -44.47 -32.52
CA ILE A 461 1.34 -45.43 -33.42
C ILE A 461 1.86 -46.64 -32.64
N ASN A 462 1.30 -47.81 -32.94
CA ASN A 462 1.81 -49.11 -32.51
C ASN A 462 1.60 -50.17 -33.61
N PHE A 463 1.84 -49.77 -34.86
CA PHE A 463 1.73 -50.65 -36.03
C PHE A 463 3.09 -50.72 -36.74
N GLY A 464 3.37 -51.88 -37.35
CA GLY A 464 4.50 -52.02 -38.27
C GLY A 464 4.36 -51.12 -39.50
N PRO A 465 5.37 -51.10 -40.39
CA PRO A 465 5.33 -50.28 -41.61
C PRO A 465 4.02 -50.45 -42.39
N VAL A 466 3.43 -49.34 -42.85
CA VAL A 466 2.13 -49.32 -43.54
C VAL A 466 2.34 -48.96 -45.01
N GLN A 467 1.48 -49.48 -45.88
CA GLN A 467 1.49 -49.09 -47.29
C GLN A 467 0.88 -47.69 -47.45
N ALA A 468 1.66 -46.77 -48.00
CA ALA A 468 1.17 -45.48 -48.45
C ALA A 468 0.88 -45.51 -49.94
N ILE A 469 -0.20 -44.86 -50.33
CA ILE A 469 -0.68 -44.77 -51.70
C ILE A 469 -1.00 -43.32 -52.04
N SER A 470 -1.01 -42.98 -53.32
CA SER A 470 -1.28 -41.62 -53.77
C SER A 470 -2.73 -41.20 -53.46
N GLU A 471 -3.01 -39.89 -53.35
CA GLU A 471 -4.35 -39.41 -53.00
C GLU A 471 -5.41 -39.76 -54.05
N GLY A 472 -5.07 -39.76 -55.35
CA GLY A 472 -6.00 -40.15 -56.40
C GLY A 472 -6.36 -41.63 -56.34
N ASP A 473 -5.38 -42.50 -56.05
CA ASP A 473 -5.62 -43.93 -55.93
C ASP A 473 -6.50 -44.25 -54.70
N MET A 474 -6.31 -43.52 -53.59
CA MET A 474 -7.17 -43.62 -52.40
C MET A 474 -8.63 -43.26 -52.64
N ASN A 475 -8.88 -42.29 -53.51
CA ASN A 475 -10.22 -41.85 -53.86
C ASN A 475 -10.90 -42.74 -54.91
N SER A 476 -10.26 -43.85 -55.32
CA SER A 476 -10.85 -44.81 -56.24
C SER A 476 -12.05 -45.51 -55.61
N THR A 477 -13.12 -45.67 -56.39
CA THR A 477 -14.35 -46.34 -55.97
C THR A 477 -14.43 -47.70 -56.63
N TRP A 478 -14.32 -48.76 -55.82
CA TRP A 478 -14.37 -50.13 -56.30
C TRP A 478 -15.74 -50.76 -56.02
N GLY A 479 -16.21 -51.63 -56.93
CA GLY A 479 -17.47 -52.35 -56.76
C GLY A 479 -17.42 -53.36 -55.60
N PRO A 480 -18.58 -53.86 -55.13
CA PRO A 480 -18.69 -54.68 -53.91
C PRO A 480 -17.87 -55.97 -53.89
N ASN A 481 -17.39 -56.45 -55.06
CA ASN A 481 -16.62 -57.69 -55.21
C ASN A 481 -15.21 -57.49 -55.78
N GLN A 482 -14.74 -56.25 -55.96
CA GLN A 482 -13.42 -55.96 -56.51
C GLN A 482 -12.62 -55.22 -55.44
N GLY A 483 -11.98 -55.97 -54.54
CA GLY A 483 -11.07 -55.36 -53.59
C GLY A 483 -9.91 -54.66 -54.30
N TYR A 484 -9.29 -53.69 -53.63
CA TYR A 484 -8.09 -53.02 -54.13
C TYR A 484 -7.02 -54.08 -54.49
N ARG A 485 -6.64 -54.17 -55.77
CA ARG A 485 -5.59 -55.08 -56.24
C ARG A 485 -4.25 -54.47 -55.91
N GLY A 486 -3.79 -54.69 -54.67
CA GLY A 486 -2.55 -54.15 -54.13
C GLY A 486 -1.36 -54.27 -55.09
N GLY A 487 -1.00 -53.15 -55.71
CA GLY A 487 0.18 -52.99 -56.54
C GLY A 487 0.79 -51.62 -56.26
N SER A 488 2.08 -51.61 -55.89
CA SER A 488 2.97 -50.43 -55.76
C SER A 488 2.59 -49.32 -54.76
N GLY A 489 2.19 -49.67 -53.53
CA GLY A 489 2.25 -48.71 -52.42
C GLY A 489 3.69 -48.55 -51.91
N LEU A 490 4.10 -47.32 -51.56
CA LEU A 490 5.37 -47.07 -50.88
C LEU A 490 5.24 -47.53 -49.43
N THR A 491 6.13 -48.39 -48.96
CA THR A 491 6.20 -48.73 -47.53
C THR A 491 6.77 -47.54 -46.77
N VAL A 492 5.97 -46.94 -45.87
CA VAL A 492 6.39 -45.77 -45.09
C VAL A 492 6.23 -45.99 -43.58
N SER A 493 7.02 -45.25 -42.82
CA SER A 493 6.85 -45.08 -41.39
C SER A 493 5.71 -44.11 -41.09
N LEU A 494 4.87 -44.43 -40.09
CA LEU A 494 3.85 -43.53 -39.58
C LEU A 494 4.33 -42.66 -38.40
N ASN A 495 5.63 -42.62 -38.15
CA ASN A 495 6.21 -41.82 -37.09
C ASN A 495 5.85 -40.34 -37.26
N ASN A 496 4.93 -39.83 -36.44
CA ASN A 496 4.58 -38.42 -36.48
C ASN A 496 5.80 -37.59 -36.02
N SER A 497 6.42 -36.92 -36.99
CA SER A 497 7.51 -35.98 -36.79
C SER A 497 7.03 -34.53 -36.78
N ASN A 498 5.73 -34.30 -37.00
CA ASN A 498 5.14 -32.98 -37.00
C ASN A 498 4.95 -32.50 -35.55
N PRO A 499 5.72 -31.50 -35.08
CA PRO A 499 5.60 -31.01 -33.72
C PRO A 499 4.26 -30.27 -33.48
N ASN A 500 3.54 -29.92 -34.55
CA ASN A 500 2.27 -29.18 -34.47
C ASN A 500 1.04 -30.10 -34.52
N ILE A 501 1.21 -31.41 -34.66
CA ILE A 501 0.11 -32.38 -34.68
C ILE A 501 0.06 -33.11 -33.35
N ASP A 502 -1.02 -32.90 -32.60
CA ASP A 502 -1.29 -33.60 -31.36
C ASP A 502 -1.48 -35.10 -31.61
N VAL A 503 -0.66 -35.93 -30.96
CA VAL A 503 -0.79 -37.38 -31.01
C VAL A 503 -1.68 -37.87 -29.87
N ALA A 504 -2.58 -38.77 -30.21
CA ALA A 504 -3.41 -39.50 -29.27
C ALA A 504 -2.55 -40.40 -28.36
N ARG A 505 -3.00 -40.68 -27.15
CA ARG A 505 -2.47 -41.78 -26.34
C ARG A 505 -2.94 -43.11 -26.91
N VAL A 506 -2.25 -44.19 -26.55
CA VAL A 506 -2.67 -45.54 -26.91
C VAL A 506 -4.12 -45.74 -26.45
N ASN A 507 -4.99 -46.12 -27.39
CA ASN A 507 -6.43 -46.31 -27.20
C ASN A 507 -7.23 -45.04 -26.82
N GLU A 508 -6.68 -43.83 -26.93
CA GLU A 508 -7.48 -42.61 -26.72
C GLU A 508 -8.59 -42.47 -27.77
N ILE A 509 -9.79 -42.13 -27.31
CA ILE A 509 -10.98 -41.93 -28.14
C ILE A 509 -11.14 -40.45 -28.47
N SER A 510 -10.95 -39.59 -27.48
CA SER A 510 -11.04 -38.14 -27.62
C SER A 510 -10.27 -37.42 -26.52
N ARG A 511 -9.94 -36.15 -26.76
CA ARG A 511 -9.33 -35.24 -25.80
C ARG A 511 -10.12 -33.95 -25.75
N VAL A 512 -10.58 -33.58 -24.57
CA VAL A 512 -11.06 -32.22 -24.31
C VAL A 512 -9.86 -31.42 -23.83
N THR A 513 -9.54 -30.32 -24.53
CA THR A 513 -8.53 -29.36 -24.09
C THR A 513 -9.24 -28.07 -23.70
N THR A 514 -9.00 -27.63 -22.48
CA THR A 514 -9.54 -26.39 -21.92
C THR A 514 -8.39 -25.42 -21.71
N ILE A 515 -8.49 -24.25 -22.33
CA ILE A 515 -7.59 -23.13 -22.14
C ILE A 515 -8.32 -22.12 -21.26
N THR A 516 -7.78 -21.85 -20.08
CA THR A 516 -8.29 -20.84 -19.15
C THR A 516 -7.30 -19.69 -19.10
N ASN A 517 -7.74 -18.49 -19.45
CA ASN A 517 -6.99 -17.25 -19.29
C ASN A 517 -7.55 -16.50 -18.08
N ALA A 518 -6.73 -16.31 -17.06
CA ALA A 518 -7.03 -15.52 -15.88
C ALA A 518 -6.18 -14.25 -15.88
N THR A 519 -6.82 -13.09 -15.82
CA THR A 519 -6.17 -11.77 -15.87
C THR A 519 -6.44 -11.03 -14.56
N ASP A 520 -5.38 -10.58 -13.90
CA ASP A 520 -5.47 -9.74 -12.71
C ASP A 520 -6.00 -8.34 -13.07
N VAL A 521 -6.90 -7.83 -12.23
CA VAL A 521 -7.50 -6.50 -12.33
C VAL A 521 -7.33 -5.81 -10.98
N ALA A 522 -6.69 -4.64 -10.97
CA ALA A 522 -6.57 -3.82 -9.78
C ALA A 522 -7.87 -3.08 -9.47
N ASN A 523 -8.29 -3.12 -8.21
CA ASN A 523 -9.46 -2.43 -7.68
C ASN A 523 -9.00 -1.30 -6.75
N GLY A 524 -9.37 -0.07 -7.09
CA GLY A 524 -9.05 1.15 -6.33
C GLY A 524 -7.77 1.86 -6.80
N SER A 525 -7.42 2.93 -6.07
CA SER A 525 -6.23 3.75 -6.32
C SER A 525 -5.18 3.54 -5.25
N ALA A 526 -3.91 3.48 -5.64
CA ALA A 526 -2.80 3.49 -4.70
C ALA A 526 -2.69 4.83 -3.97
N SER A 527 -2.30 4.80 -2.70
CA SER A 527 -1.93 5.99 -1.91
C SER A 527 -0.48 5.79 -1.47
N PRO A 528 0.50 6.13 -2.32
CA PRO A 528 1.90 5.86 -2.05
C PRO A 528 2.42 6.68 -0.87
N ALA A 529 3.42 6.16 -0.18
CA ALA A 529 4.27 6.98 0.67
C ALA A 529 5.34 7.69 -0.17
N HIS A 530 5.76 8.86 0.31
CA HIS A 530 6.75 9.70 -0.33
C HIS A 530 7.89 10.01 0.65
N LEU A 531 9.11 9.67 0.26
CA LEU A 531 10.34 10.14 0.89
C LEU A 531 11.08 11.02 -0.12
N LEU A 532 11.06 12.33 0.11
CA LEU A 532 11.50 13.34 -0.86
C LEU A 532 12.65 14.18 -0.28
N VAL A 533 13.72 14.32 -1.05
CA VAL A 533 14.93 15.04 -0.59
C VAL A 533 15.42 15.96 -1.70
N GLY A 534 15.62 17.25 -1.41
CA GLY A 534 16.15 18.21 -2.36
C GLY A 534 17.65 18.03 -2.63
N GLY A 535 18.41 17.67 -1.60
CA GLY A 535 19.84 17.35 -1.66
C GLY A 535 20.14 15.85 -1.59
N ASP A 536 21.16 15.47 -0.82
CA ASP A 536 21.57 14.08 -0.63
C ASP A 536 20.70 13.37 0.42
N LEU A 537 20.39 12.10 0.16
CA LEU A 537 19.78 11.18 1.12
C LEU A 537 20.80 10.15 1.61
N LYS A 538 21.14 10.21 2.90
CA LYS A 538 22.03 9.25 3.55
C LYS A 538 21.26 8.44 4.58
N ILE A 539 21.20 7.14 4.40
CA ILE A 539 20.51 6.20 5.28
C ILE A 539 21.53 5.24 5.88
N ASN A 540 21.81 5.40 7.17
CA ASN A 540 22.53 4.43 7.97
C ASN A 540 21.53 3.55 8.72
N ALA A 541 21.12 2.45 8.09
CA ALA A 541 20.20 1.51 8.71
C ALA A 541 20.54 0.06 8.43
N GLY A 542 20.06 -0.87 9.25
CA GLY A 542 20.23 -2.31 9.05
C GLY A 542 19.38 -2.88 7.90
N SER A 543 18.26 -2.22 7.57
CA SER A 543 17.46 -2.53 6.39
C SER A 543 16.69 -1.31 5.90
N VAL A 544 16.54 -1.19 4.58
CA VAL A 544 15.75 -0.15 3.92
C VAL A 544 14.79 -0.81 2.93
N SER A 545 13.49 -0.51 3.08
CA SER A 545 12.44 -1.02 2.20
C SER A 545 11.62 0.13 1.62
N ASN A 546 11.33 0.03 0.32
CA ASN A 546 10.41 0.91 -0.39
C ASN A 546 9.33 0.03 -1.03
N GLN A 547 8.10 0.07 -0.52
CA GLN A 547 7.03 -0.82 -0.95
C GLN A 547 5.86 -0.01 -1.51
N TYR A 548 5.58 -0.22 -2.81
CA TYR A 548 4.51 0.46 -3.56
C TYR A 548 4.55 2.00 -3.43
N SER A 549 5.74 2.53 -3.18
CA SER A 549 5.97 3.90 -2.72
C SER A 549 7.16 4.52 -3.45
N SER A 550 7.48 5.78 -3.17
CA SER A 550 8.54 6.51 -3.87
C SER A 550 9.59 7.08 -2.93
N ILE A 551 10.84 6.94 -3.32
CA ILE A 551 12.01 7.60 -2.75
C ILE A 551 12.65 8.43 -3.87
N ALA A 552 12.77 9.74 -3.68
CA ALA A 552 13.41 10.62 -4.64
C ALA A 552 14.39 11.56 -3.94
N ALA A 553 15.58 11.71 -4.52
CA ALA A 553 16.57 12.68 -4.08
C ALA A 553 17.04 13.53 -5.26
N GLY A 554 17.23 14.83 -5.03
CA GLY A 554 17.89 15.73 -5.98
C GLY A 554 19.40 15.47 -6.09
N GLY A 555 20.02 14.88 -5.06
CA GLY A 555 21.41 14.44 -5.03
C GLY A 555 21.57 12.92 -5.05
N GLU A 556 22.58 12.43 -4.32
CA GLU A 556 22.88 10.99 -4.19
C GLU A 556 21.99 10.31 -3.15
N ILE A 557 21.65 9.03 -3.37
CA ILE A 557 21.05 8.16 -2.36
C ILE A 557 22.09 7.14 -1.91
N ILE A 558 22.50 7.23 -0.64
CA ILE A 558 23.50 6.35 -0.02
C ILE A 558 22.81 5.55 1.09
N ALA A 559 22.72 4.22 0.94
CA ALA A 559 22.19 3.31 1.96
C ALA A 559 23.29 2.37 2.48
N ALA A 560 23.65 2.49 3.75
CA ALA A 560 24.77 1.76 4.35
C ALA A 560 24.54 0.23 4.44
N SER A 561 23.28 -0.23 4.52
CA SER A 561 22.92 -1.67 4.55
C SER A 561 23.03 -2.38 3.20
N GLY A 562 23.35 -1.66 2.12
CA GLY A 562 23.30 -2.18 0.76
C GLY A 562 22.04 -1.71 0.01
N PRO A 563 21.57 -2.45 -1.01
CA PRO A 563 20.52 -1.96 -1.90
C PRO A 563 19.17 -1.81 -1.17
N ILE A 564 18.44 -0.75 -1.50
CA ILE A 564 17.07 -0.53 -1.03
C ILE A 564 16.18 -1.64 -1.61
N LYS A 565 15.45 -2.35 -0.73
CA LYS A 565 14.46 -3.35 -1.16
C LYS A 565 13.27 -2.65 -1.80
N ASN A 566 13.30 -2.54 -3.11
CA ASN A 566 12.29 -1.85 -3.90
C ASN A 566 11.22 -2.83 -4.40
N ILE A 567 10.04 -2.81 -3.78
CA ILE A 567 8.98 -3.82 -3.92
C ILE A 567 7.74 -3.19 -4.55
N GLY A 568 7.58 -3.36 -5.87
CA GLY A 568 6.35 -3.03 -6.59
C GLY A 568 5.32 -4.17 -6.55
N GLN A 569 4.07 -3.88 -6.87
CA GLN A 569 3.00 -4.89 -7.01
C GLN A 569 2.86 -5.24 -8.49
N LYS A 570 3.02 -6.51 -8.86
CA LYS A 570 2.85 -6.95 -10.25
C LYS A 570 1.46 -7.51 -10.46
N LEU A 571 0.84 -7.17 -11.58
CA LEU A 571 -0.38 -7.78 -12.09
C LEU A 571 -0.01 -8.77 -13.18
N GLN A 572 -0.65 -9.94 -13.19
CA GLN A 572 -0.32 -11.03 -14.08
C GLN A 572 -1.51 -11.45 -14.96
N SER A 573 -1.19 -11.92 -16.17
CA SER A 573 -2.09 -12.73 -16.98
C SER A 573 -1.55 -14.14 -17.03
N THR A 574 -2.36 -15.10 -16.59
CA THR A 574 -2.02 -16.51 -16.45
C THR A 574 -2.88 -17.35 -17.38
N THR A 575 -2.24 -18.10 -18.27
CA THR A 575 -2.89 -19.07 -19.15
C THR A 575 -2.61 -20.48 -18.63
N THR A 576 -3.68 -21.21 -18.31
CA THR A 576 -3.64 -22.60 -17.87
C THR A 576 -4.29 -23.48 -18.93
N VAL A 577 -3.54 -24.44 -19.45
CA VAL A 577 -4.04 -25.47 -20.37
C VAL A 577 -4.22 -26.77 -19.61
N THR A 578 -5.44 -27.30 -19.62
CA THR A 578 -5.76 -28.63 -19.10
C THR A 578 -6.29 -29.52 -20.21
N SER A 579 -5.94 -30.80 -20.17
CA SER A 579 -6.42 -31.77 -21.15
C SER A 579 -6.91 -33.03 -20.46
N VAL A 580 -8.12 -33.46 -20.82
CA VAL A 580 -8.74 -34.68 -20.32
C VAL A 580 -8.98 -35.62 -21.49
N SER A 581 -8.29 -36.76 -21.46
CA SER A 581 -8.42 -37.81 -22.45
C SER A 581 -9.50 -38.80 -22.05
N THR A 582 -10.38 -39.18 -22.97
CA THR A 582 -11.29 -40.31 -22.81
C THR A 582 -10.63 -41.55 -23.40
N VAL A 583 -10.45 -42.59 -22.58
CA VAL A 583 -9.83 -43.87 -22.97
C VAL A 583 -10.73 -45.04 -22.54
N PRO A 584 -10.68 -46.21 -23.19
CA PRO A 584 -11.37 -47.40 -22.73
C PRO A 584 -10.92 -47.80 -21.33
N ARG A 585 -11.86 -48.25 -20.51
CA ARG A 585 -11.62 -48.68 -19.13
C ARG A 585 -10.94 -50.05 -19.05
N TYR A 586 -11.25 -50.93 -20.01
CA TYR A 586 -10.77 -52.31 -20.06
C TYR A 586 -9.93 -52.50 -21.32
N THR A 587 -8.73 -53.06 -21.17
CA THR A 587 -7.80 -53.35 -22.27
C THR A 587 -7.81 -54.81 -22.71
N ASP A 588 -8.49 -55.69 -21.95
CA ASP A 588 -8.66 -57.09 -22.31
C ASP A 588 -9.84 -57.31 -23.27
N TRP A 589 -9.74 -58.36 -24.07
CA TRP A 589 -10.65 -58.60 -25.20
C TRP A 589 -12.05 -59.04 -24.76
N VAL A 590 -12.16 -59.70 -23.60
CA VAL A 590 -13.41 -60.29 -23.10
C VAL A 590 -14.30 -59.22 -22.47
N GLN A 591 -13.72 -58.32 -21.67
CA GLN A 591 -14.44 -57.21 -21.04
C GLN A 591 -14.79 -56.10 -22.05
N ALA A 592 -13.94 -55.89 -23.07
CA ALA A 592 -14.24 -54.99 -24.19
C ALA A 592 -15.40 -55.48 -25.08
N TRP A 593 -15.64 -56.80 -25.19
CA TRP A 593 -16.78 -57.35 -25.92
C TRP A 593 -18.10 -56.99 -25.22
N ASN A 594 -18.20 -57.20 -23.91
CA ASN A 594 -19.41 -56.88 -23.13
C ASN A 594 -19.80 -55.40 -23.24
N CYS A 595 -18.81 -54.52 -23.41
CA CYS A 595 -19.00 -53.10 -23.64
C CYS A 595 -19.66 -52.72 -24.98
N ARG A 596 -19.67 -53.60 -26.00
CA ARG A 596 -20.33 -53.34 -27.29
C ARG A 596 -21.83 -53.60 -27.29
N GLN A 597 -22.35 -54.34 -26.30
CA GLN A 597 -23.74 -54.81 -26.27
C GLN A 597 -24.68 -53.90 -25.46
N SER A 598 -24.15 -52.96 -24.68
CA SER A 598 -24.93 -52.17 -23.73
C SER A 598 -24.38 -50.74 -23.60
N GLU A 599 -25.29 -49.77 -23.59
CA GLU A 599 -25.05 -48.35 -23.84
C GLU A 599 -23.95 -47.70 -22.97
N GLY A 600 -22.76 -47.59 -23.55
CA GLY A 600 -22.03 -46.33 -23.77
C GLY A 600 -21.17 -45.76 -22.63
N ALA A 601 -21.67 -45.63 -21.39
CA ALA A 601 -21.05 -44.73 -20.41
C ALA A 601 -20.02 -45.38 -19.45
N TRP A 602 -20.13 -46.68 -19.17
CA TRP A 602 -19.34 -47.41 -18.17
C TRP A 602 -18.05 -48.02 -18.72
N CYS A 603 -17.87 -47.94 -20.05
CA CYS A 603 -16.78 -48.56 -20.81
C CYS A 603 -15.58 -47.65 -21.04
N ASN A 604 -15.70 -46.36 -20.70
CA ASN A 604 -14.64 -45.39 -20.82
C ASN A 604 -14.25 -44.87 -19.43
N THR A 605 -12.99 -44.49 -19.29
CA THR A 605 -12.50 -43.70 -18.17
C THR A 605 -11.84 -42.44 -18.71
N VAL A 606 -11.77 -41.42 -17.87
CA VAL A 606 -11.07 -40.18 -18.18
C VAL A 606 -9.70 -40.19 -17.53
N VAL A 607 -8.70 -39.71 -18.26
CA VAL A 607 -7.33 -39.56 -17.76
C VAL A 607 -6.91 -38.11 -17.98
N ALA A 608 -6.79 -37.37 -16.88
CA ALA A 608 -6.28 -36.00 -16.91
C ALA A 608 -4.78 -35.99 -17.21
N SER A 609 -4.35 -35.03 -18.01
CA SER A 609 -2.94 -34.70 -18.20
C SER A 609 -2.52 -33.63 -17.18
N PRO A 610 -1.23 -33.55 -16.80
CA PRO A 610 -0.72 -32.44 -16.01
C PRO A 610 -1.06 -31.11 -16.68
N ALA A 611 -1.59 -30.16 -15.90
CA ALA A 611 -1.85 -28.83 -16.40
C ALA A 611 -0.53 -28.12 -16.76
N THR A 612 -0.54 -27.34 -17.83
CA THR A 612 0.59 -26.44 -18.17
C THR A 612 0.15 -25.01 -17.93
N THR A 613 0.94 -24.26 -17.15
CA THR A 613 0.63 -22.87 -16.80
C THR A 613 1.75 -21.95 -17.27
N THR A 614 1.39 -20.83 -17.88
CA THR A 614 2.30 -19.74 -18.26
C THR A 614 1.75 -18.42 -17.74
N SER A 615 2.62 -17.56 -17.21
CA SER A 615 2.22 -16.26 -16.65
C SER A 615 3.08 -15.14 -17.23
N THR A 616 2.44 -14.00 -17.51
CA THR A 616 3.08 -12.78 -18.04
C THR A 616 2.70 -11.58 -17.18
N VAL A 617 3.62 -10.64 -16.96
CA VAL A 617 3.34 -9.40 -16.23
C VAL A 617 2.65 -8.42 -17.18
N ILE A 618 1.45 -7.95 -16.81
CA ILE A 618 0.61 -7.06 -17.62
C ILE A 618 0.54 -5.62 -17.09
N GLY A 619 1.02 -5.40 -15.87
CA GLY A 619 1.11 -4.08 -15.25
C GLY A 619 1.76 -4.14 -13.87
N SER A 620 2.11 -2.99 -13.32
CA SER A 620 2.63 -2.89 -11.95
C SER A 620 2.28 -1.58 -11.27
N LEU A 621 2.09 -1.64 -9.96
CA LEU A 621 2.25 -0.48 -9.08
C LEU A 621 3.72 -0.42 -8.70
N ASP A 622 4.46 0.43 -9.39
CA ASP A 622 5.91 0.49 -9.21
C ASP A 622 6.25 1.15 -7.87
N ALA A 623 7.20 0.52 -7.18
CA ALA A 623 7.98 1.23 -6.18
C ALA A 623 9.15 1.90 -6.90
N THR A 624 9.39 3.18 -6.64
CA THR A 624 10.41 3.97 -7.36
C THR A 624 11.50 4.48 -6.42
N VAL A 625 12.75 4.39 -6.88
CA VAL A 625 13.91 5.01 -6.24
C VAL A 625 14.63 5.81 -7.32
N ALA A 626 14.69 7.13 -7.18
CA ALA A 626 15.26 8.03 -8.18
C ALA A 626 16.29 8.99 -7.57
N THR A 627 17.41 9.18 -8.25
CA THR A 627 18.42 10.20 -7.95
C THR A 627 18.39 11.30 -9.01
N ASN A 628 18.96 12.47 -8.70
CA ASN A 628 18.97 13.63 -9.60
C ASN A 628 17.56 14.06 -10.05
N GLN A 629 16.55 13.83 -9.21
CA GLN A 629 15.17 14.28 -9.43
C GLN A 629 14.74 15.18 -8.29
N HIS A 630 14.51 16.46 -8.59
CA HIS A 630 14.02 17.41 -7.61
C HIS A 630 12.48 17.41 -7.62
N LEU A 631 11.89 16.55 -6.78
CA LEU A 631 10.45 16.52 -6.54
C LEU A 631 10.17 17.13 -5.17
N SER A 632 9.68 18.37 -5.16
CA SER A 632 9.22 19.03 -3.94
C SER A 632 7.69 19.12 -4.00
N LEU A 633 7.03 18.59 -2.98
CA LEU A 633 5.60 18.81 -2.78
C LEU A 633 5.42 19.97 -1.80
N GLN A 634 4.40 20.79 -2.02
CA GLN A 634 4.06 21.85 -1.08
C GLN A 634 3.35 21.25 0.13
N ALA A 635 3.94 21.43 1.31
CA ALA A 635 3.28 21.09 2.56
C ALA A 635 1.90 21.74 2.65
N PRO A 636 0.87 21.04 3.17
CA PRO A 636 -0.43 21.63 3.41
C PRO A 636 -0.27 22.92 4.23
N PRO A 637 -0.92 24.03 3.87
CA PRO A 637 -0.86 25.24 4.67
C PRO A 637 -1.35 24.93 6.08
N SER A 638 -0.62 25.38 7.10
CA SER A 638 -1.15 25.34 8.46
C SER A 638 -2.45 26.16 8.47
N SER A 639 -3.53 25.60 9.02
CA SER A 639 -4.86 26.21 9.02
C SER A 639 -4.97 27.47 9.90
N THR A 640 -3.84 28.10 10.26
CA THR A 640 -3.76 29.20 11.23
C THR A 640 -2.89 30.39 10.83
N ALA A 641 -2.36 30.46 9.60
CA ALA A 641 -1.61 31.64 9.16
C ALA A 641 -2.47 32.64 8.36
N ARG A 642 -3.47 33.27 9.00
CA ARG A 642 -4.00 34.54 8.51
C ARG A 642 -3.06 35.65 8.97
N THR A 643 -1.91 35.77 8.32
CA THR A 643 -1.04 36.95 8.46
C THR A 643 -1.80 38.17 7.93
N ARG A 644 -2.39 38.95 8.83
CA ARG A 644 -2.75 40.33 8.52
C ARG A 644 -1.44 41.10 8.34
N ARG A 645 -0.99 41.27 7.08
CA ARG A 645 -0.21 42.46 6.73
C ARG A 645 -1.19 43.64 6.76
N GLY A 646 -0.95 44.56 7.68
CA GLY A 646 -1.61 45.85 7.82
C GLY A 646 -0.63 46.79 8.49
#